data_AF-G2TI68-F1
#
_entry.id   AF-G2TI68-F1
#
_cell.length_a   1.000
_cell.length_b   1.000
_cell.length_c   1.000
_cell.angle_alpha   90.00
_cell.angle_beta   90.00
_cell.angle_gamma   90.00
#
_symmetry.space_group_name_H-M   'P 1'
#
loop_
_entity.id
_entity.type
_entity.pdbx_description
1 polymer ?
#
loop_
_entity_poly.entity_id
_entity_poly.type
_entity_poly.pdbx_seq_one_letter_code
_entity_poly.pdbx_strand_id
1 'polypeptide(L)'
;MKRFSRLLQYILPAALLCALVPGRPLAASEKGTIVVVSFDGMKNDYVHEHKKELPHLNKIMKHGFDAKDITAVYPSLTAASHASIATGAKPEKTGLVSNAFHNKNFKLTDTEDAFWSALDVPAIWSEGRKHGKVTATICFPGSNPEVSKAHADYAIYYKDTFAKSDLVHLTFRPAKGWNNAPKSRKPLKEAVYRLKLKGAKNRTIHVLAAALHHDAYDLFYFSDNKTIEDKDARVGVNQWGSFTLNENHQPAGFWFKMKKTDRTLSKAEMYRTAVTSAAIKGPGDFAKTINSLFGFFPVDEDLAAFKKGWITRTEYEDISTRFAQWVQNVSLFIKDRYKPDLLMFYEPQIDHEEHAYLSTDPRQPGYSDKKAKTYAARVRWAYQLADHTVGKTLQSLGENDKLFVVSDHGMEPMHTGLSPNYELKKHGLLVLKKNGEIDLNRTKAYAVASGTMAHVYINLKGSEKGGIVSKQDYGNVQQEVAKIFSSVRDPRILASKSKLAGFYLSDWWQGITNGHSSWSTTKETISSLYDTVKNDPARPYESVIKAQSKKSEWFHHPHAGDVTLVAARGYMMDSDISSSFHAPSELRNHGGNPERSDLRPVLLAYGKDIPHKKVSRRLSLIDIAPTLYRMMNVPAPFFVDGKEIKELVP
;
A
#
# COMPACT_ATOMS: atom_id res chain seq x y z
N MET A 1 -16.94 77.53 -25.31
CA MET A 1 -18.08 77.21 -24.41
C MET A 1 -18.28 75.70 -24.41
N LYS A 2 -18.31 75.08 -23.22
CA LYS A 2 -18.64 73.66 -23.00
C LYS A 2 -20.08 73.39 -23.47
N ARG A 3 -20.38 72.16 -23.98
CA ARG A 3 -21.31 71.16 -23.39
C ARG A 3 -21.95 70.20 -24.41
N PHE A 4 -21.79 68.88 -24.13
CA PHE A 4 -22.69 67.72 -24.34
C PHE A 4 -23.16 67.38 -25.79
N SER A 5 -23.23 66.13 -26.29
CA SER A 5 -23.55 64.84 -25.67
C SER A 5 -23.20 63.61 -26.54
N ARG A 6 -22.93 62.46 -25.88
CA ARG A 6 -23.22 61.03 -26.24
C ARG A 6 -22.56 60.44 -27.50
N LEU A 7 -21.51 59.60 -27.41
CA LEU A 7 -21.50 58.16 -27.05
C LEU A 7 -22.58 57.30 -27.76
N LEU A 8 -22.21 56.71 -28.92
CA LEU A 8 -22.42 55.28 -29.24
C LEU A 8 -21.72 54.90 -30.57
N GLN A 9 -21.29 53.63 -30.63
CA GLN A 9 -20.99 52.81 -31.83
C GLN A 9 -19.65 53.05 -32.55
N TYR A 10 -18.69 52.14 -32.30
CA TYR A 10 -18.17 51.13 -33.25
C TYR A 10 -16.83 50.58 -32.71
N ILE A 11 -16.88 49.51 -31.91
CA ILE A 11 -15.73 48.62 -31.69
C ILE A 11 -16.22 47.20 -32.00
N LEU A 12 -15.86 46.72 -33.17
CA LEU A 12 -15.88 45.30 -33.53
C LEU A 12 -14.78 44.58 -32.72
N PRO A 13 -15.08 43.45 -32.04
CA PRO A 13 -14.03 42.61 -31.47
C PRO A 13 -13.49 41.69 -32.58
N ALA A 14 -12.20 41.82 -32.89
CA ALA A 14 -11.46 40.77 -33.58
C ALA A 14 -11.23 39.61 -32.60
N ALA A 15 -12.24 38.75 -32.46
CA ALA A 15 -12.09 37.44 -31.84
C ALA A 15 -11.33 36.53 -32.83
N LEU A 16 -10.02 36.39 -32.63
CA LEU A 16 -9.27 35.32 -33.28
C LEU A 16 -9.71 33.99 -32.65
N LEU A 17 -10.26 33.11 -33.51
CA LEU A 17 -10.57 31.72 -33.21
C LEU A 17 -9.34 31.01 -32.62
N CYS A 18 -9.33 30.78 -31.30
CA CYS A 18 -8.69 29.59 -30.75
C CYS A 18 -9.59 28.39 -31.10
N ALA A 19 -9.36 27.82 -32.28
CA ALA A 19 -9.92 26.52 -32.62
C ALA A 19 -9.49 25.51 -31.54
N LEU A 20 -10.48 24.91 -30.89
CA LEU A 20 -10.34 23.74 -30.02
C LEU A 20 -9.69 22.60 -30.83
N VAL A 21 -8.37 22.50 -30.79
CA VAL A 21 -7.66 21.29 -31.19
C VAL A 21 -7.82 20.31 -30.03
N PRO A 22 -8.49 19.15 -30.19
CA PRO A 22 -8.45 18.10 -29.19
C PRO A 22 -6.97 17.78 -28.92
N GLY A 23 -6.55 17.89 -27.66
CA GLY A 23 -5.15 17.79 -27.27
C GLY A 23 -4.50 16.57 -27.92
N ARG A 24 -3.51 16.81 -28.80
CA ARG A 24 -2.69 15.72 -29.33
C ARG A 24 -2.01 15.02 -28.15
N PRO A 25 -1.92 13.68 -28.13
CA PRO A 25 -1.07 13.00 -27.15
C PRO A 25 0.34 13.60 -27.23
N LEU A 26 0.96 13.89 -26.08
CA LEU A 26 2.35 14.35 -26.04
C LEU A 26 3.23 13.40 -26.86
N ALA A 27 4.20 13.97 -27.59
CA ALA A 27 5.05 13.20 -28.50
C ALA A 27 5.75 12.04 -27.78
N ALA A 28 5.71 10.85 -28.39
CA ALA A 28 6.23 9.61 -27.83
C ALA A 28 7.77 9.58 -27.71
N SER A 29 8.29 8.83 -26.74
CA SER A 29 9.73 8.55 -26.64
C SER A 29 10.21 7.67 -27.81
N GLU A 30 11.20 8.14 -28.57
CA GLU A 30 11.96 7.30 -29.52
C GLU A 30 12.93 6.33 -28.81
N LYS A 31 13.20 6.53 -27.50
CA LYS A 31 14.19 5.80 -26.71
C LYS A 31 13.61 4.67 -25.83
N GLY A 32 12.32 4.36 -25.97
CA GLY A 32 11.62 3.35 -25.16
C GLY A 32 11.10 3.87 -23.82
N THR A 33 10.31 3.04 -23.14
CA THR A 33 9.73 3.27 -21.82
C THR A 33 10.57 2.61 -20.73
N ILE A 34 10.87 3.35 -19.66
CA ILE A 34 11.37 2.76 -18.41
C ILE A 34 10.17 2.39 -17.55
N VAL A 35 9.95 1.10 -17.35
CA VAL A 35 8.89 0.54 -16.51
C VAL A 35 9.48 0.23 -15.14
N VAL A 36 8.90 0.79 -14.09
CA VAL A 36 9.23 0.48 -12.69
C VAL A 36 8.02 -0.17 -12.04
N VAL A 37 8.18 -1.42 -11.60
CA VAL A 37 7.16 -2.15 -10.85
C VAL A 37 7.62 -2.27 -9.41
N SER A 38 6.86 -1.70 -8.48
CA SER A 38 7.09 -1.88 -7.05
C SER A 38 6.16 -2.96 -6.51
N PHE A 39 6.74 -4.00 -5.91
CA PHE A 39 6.00 -5.02 -5.17
C PHE A 39 6.21 -4.78 -3.68
N ASP A 40 5.15 -4.33 -3.00
CA ASP A 40 5.20 -3.99 -1.57
C ASP A 40 5.66 -5.19 -0.73
N GLY A 41 6.60 -4.96 0.17
CA GLY A 41 7.08 -5.98 1.10
C GLY A 41 7.86 -7.14 0.46
N MET A 42 8.15 -7.11 -0.86
CA MET A 42 8.89 -8.19 -1.51
C MET A 42 10.32 -8.29 -0.94
N LYS A 43 10.61 -9.42 -0.29
CA LYS A 43 11.90 -9.66 0.37
C LYS A 43 12.97 -10.15 -0.60
N ASN A 44 14.17 -9.59 -0.47
CA ASN A 44 15.32 -9.97 -1.29
C ASN A 44 15.69 -11.44 -1.12
N ASP A 45 15.81 -11.92 0.11
CA ASP A 45 16.19 -13.29 0.43
C ASP A 45 15.21 -14.31 -0.17
N TYR A 46 13.91 -14.07 -0.03
CA TYR A 46 12.86 -14.94 -0.55
C TYR A 46 12.95 -15.12 -2.07
N VAL A 47 13.11 -14.02 -2.83
CA VAL A 47 13.25 -14.08 -4.29
C VAL A 47 14.44 -14.95 -4.70
N HIS A 48 15.55 -14.86 -3.97
CA HIS A 48 16.76 -15.62 -4.28
C HIS A 48 16.67 -17.10 -3.89
N GLU A 49 16.07 -17.40 -2.74
CA GLU A 49 15.87 -18.75 -2.25
C GLU A 49 14.87 -19.51 -3.12
N HIS A 50 13.80 -18.84 -3.54
CA HIS A 50 12.67 -19.47 -4.24
C HIS A 50 12.70 -19.23 -5.76
N LYS A 51 13.84 -18.81 -6.32
CA LYS A 51 14.04 -18.54 -7.75
C LYS A 51 13.63 -19.66 -8.72
N LYS A 52 13.53 -20.92 -8.26
CA LYS A 52 13.03 -22.04 -9.08
C LYS A 52 11.52 -21.97 -9.31
N GLU A 53 10.80 -21.38 -8.36
CA GLU A 53 9.35 -21.19 -8.36
C GLU A 53 8.95 -19.83 -8.96
N LEU A 54 9.93 -18.96 -9.20
CA LEU A 54 9.79 -17.59 -9.73
C LEU A 54 10.57 -17.44 -11.05
N PRO A 55 10.13 -18.10 -12.14
CA PRO A 55 10.91 -18.20 -13.37
C PRO A 55 11.19 -16.85 -14.04
N HIS A 56 10.31 -15.86 -13.94
CA HIS A 56 10.50 -14.56 -14.60
C HIS A 56 11.46 -13.66 -13.82
N LEU A 57 11.33 -13.59 -12.49
CA LEU A 57 12.31 -12.95 -11.62
C LEU A 57 13.69 -13.62 -11.75
N ASN A 58 13.73 -14.95 -11.81
CA ASN A 58 14.97 -15.69 -12.05
C ASN A 58 15.58 -15.41 -13.42
N LYS A 59 14.76 -15.19 -14.46
CA LYS A 59 15.24 -14.73 -15.76
C LYS A 59 15.95 -13.37 -15.63
N ILE A 60 15.39 -12.42 -14.88
CA ILE A 60 16.04 -11.12 -14.64
C ILE A 60 17.35 -11.31 -13.87
N MET A 61 17.35 -12.06 -12.77
CA MET A 61 18.58 -12.34 -11.98
C MET A 61 19.70 -13.03 -12.78
N LYS A 62 19.34 -13.77 -13.85
CA LYS A 62 20.28 -14.51 -14.71
C LYS A 62 20.71 -13.78 -15.97
N HIS A 63 20.04 -12.70 -16.35
CA HIS A 63 20.25 -12.05 -17.65
C HIS A 63 20.16 -10.52 -17.58
N GLY A 64 20.08 -9.96 -16.39
CA GLY A 64 19.99 -8.52 -16.15
C GLY A 64 20.79 -8.09 -14.92
N PHE A 65 20.39 -6.98 -14.33
CA PHE A 65 21.00 -6.43 -13.13
C PHE A 65 20.34 -6.99 -11.88
N ASP A 66 21.15 -7.31 -10.88
CA ASP A 66 20.73 -7.95 -9.64
C ASP A 66 21.51 -7.37 -8.44
N ALA A 67 20.83 -6.55 -7.63
CA ALA A 67 21.37 -6.00 -6.39
C ALA A 67 21.22 -7.01 -5.24
N LYS A 68 22.34 -7.56 -4.78
CA LYS A 68 22.39 -8.49 -3.63
C LYS A 68 22.26 -7.80 -2.28
N ASP A 69 22.71 -6.55 -2.19
CA ASP A 69 22.64 -5.78 -0.96
C ASP A 69 22.15 -4.36 -1.26
N ILE A 70 20.83 -4.19 -1.16
CA ILE A 70 20.17 -2.90 -1.23
C ILE A 70 19.46 -2.65 0.09
N THR A 71 19.50 -1.44 0.62
CA THR A 71 18.84 -1.14 1.90
C THR A 71 17.74 -0.11 1.75
N ALA A 72 16.64 -0.36 2.47
CA ALA A 72 15.55 0.57 2.62
C ALA A 72 16.01 1.86 3.30
N VAL A 73 15.17 2.88 3.26
CA VAL A 73 15.38 4.10 4.06
C VAL A 73 15.01 3.86 5.52
N TYR A 74 15.39 4.81 6.38
CA TYR A 74 14.94 4.84 7.76
C TYR A 74 13.84 5.91 7.89
N PRO A 75 12.59 5.56 8.23
CA PRO A 75 12.08 4.21 8.53
C PRO A 75 11.80 3.36 7.29
N SER A 76 11.84 2.04 7.43
CA SER A 76 11.53 1.07 6.36
C SER A 76 10.02 0.84 6.19
N LEU A 77 9.26 1.94 6.18
CA LEU A 77 7.80 1.96 6.03
C LEU A 77 7.41 2.29 4.60
N THR A 78 6.29 1.74 4.15
CA THR A 78 5.80 1.85 2.77
C THR A 78 5.81 3.26 2.21
N ALA A 79 5.16 4.21 2.89
CA ALA A 79 5.05 5.58 2.40
C ALA A 79 6.42 6.29 2.33
N ALA A 80 7.25 6.10 3.36
CA ALA A 80 8.58 6.70 3.45
C ALA A 80 9.53 6.14 2.37
N SER A 81 9.54 4.81 2.19
CA SER A 81 10.36 4.13 1.20
C SER A 81 9.93 4.46 -0.23
N HIS A 82 8.64 4.41 -0.56
CA HIS A 82 8.16 4.75 -1.90
C HIS A 82 8.41 6.23 -2.25
N ALA A 83 8.21 7.15 -1.30
CA ALA A 83 8.59 8.55 -1.51
C ALA A 83 10.10 8.70 -1.80
N SER A 84 10.93 7.91 -1.11
CA SER A 84 12.37 7.92 -1.31
C SER A 84 12.78 7.31 -2.66
N ILE A 85 12.14 6.24 -3.10
CA ILE A 85 12.31 5.66 -4.45
C ILE A 85 11.95 6.69 -5.53
N ALA A 86 10.84 7.42 -5.33
CA ALA A 86 10.32 8.36 -6.31
C ALA A 86 11.09 9.69 -6.39
N THR A 87 11.77 10.09 -5.31
CA THR A 87 12.44 11.40 -5.22
C THR A 87 13.95 11.29 -5.17
N GLY A 88 14.50 10.15 -4.73
CA GLY A 88 15.91 10.00 -4.39
C GLY A 88 16.31 10.75 -3.13
N ALA A 89 15.36 11.22 -2.34
CA ALA A 89 15.56 12.00 -1.13
C ALA A 89 15.20 11.20 0.12
N LYS A 90 15.80 11.54 1.24
CA LYS A 90 15.48 10.93 2.54
C LYS A 90 14.10 11.37 3.06
N PRO A 91 13.46 10.60 3.98
CA PRO A 91 12.20 10.98 4.63
C PRO A 91 12.17 12.40 5.22
N GLU A 92 13.31 12.88 5.72
CA GLU A 92 13.46 14.25 6.25
C GLU A 92 13.18 15.35 5.20
N LYS A 93 13.36 15.06 3.91
CA LYS A 93 13.09 15.98 2.80
C LYS A 93 11.77 15.68 2.09
N THR A 94 11.33 14.42 2.07
CA THR A 94 10.06 14.05 1.41
C THR A 94 8.85 14.43 2.24
N GLY A 95 9.02 14.59 3.55
CA GLY A 95 7.96 14.85 4.52
C GLY A 95 7.25 13.58 5.00
N LEU A 96 7.41 12.44 4.32
CA LEU A 96 6.79 11.18 4.70
C LEU A 96 7.72 10.39 5.63
N VAL A 97 7.59 10.65 6.92
CA VAL A 97 8.41 10.04 7.99
C VAL A 97 7.78 8.80 8.62
N SER A 98 6.55 8.46 8.24
CA SER A 98 5.76 7.35 8.78
C SER A 98 4.56 7.08 7.86
N ASN A 99 3.86 5.95 7.99
CA ASN A 99 2.60 5.71 7.29
C ASN A 99 1.44 6.54 7.87
N ALA A 100 1.52 6.87 9.17
CA ALA A 100 0.68 7.86 9.81
C ALA A 100 1.52 8.79 10.70
N PHE A 101 1.21 10.08 10.67
CA PHE A 101 1.92 11.09 11.46
C PHE A 101 0.96 12.18 11.96
N HIS A 102 1.42 12.99 12.90
CA HIS A 102 0.66 14.12 13.42
C HIS A 102 1.21 15.43 12.86
N ASN A 103 0.30 16.34 12.52
CA ASN A 103 0.63 17.68 12.05
C ASN A 103 0.47 18.71 13.15
N LYS A 104 1.48 19.58 13.26
CA LYS A 104 1.45 20.74 14.15
C LYS A 104 0.24 21.63 13.80
N ASN A 105 -0.28 22.34 14.80
CA ASN A 105 -1.48 23.17 14.76
C ASN A 105 -2.81 22.40 14.72
N PHE A 106 -2.79 21.07 14.74
CA PHE A 106 -3.97 20.23 14.94
C PHE A 106 -4.09 19.82 16.42
N LYS A 107 -5.18 19.12 16.78
CA LYS A 107 -5.22 18.52 18.12
C LYS A 107 -4.20 17.39 18.15
N LEU A 108 -3.52 17.21 19.28
CA LEU A 108 -2.45 16.22 19.45
C LEU A 108 -2.79 14.79 18.97
N THR A 109 -4.07 14.41 19.03
CA THR A 109 -4.58 13.08 18.63
C THR A 109 -5.06 13.02 17.19
N ASP A 110 -5.07 14.13 16.45
CA ASP A 110 -5.41 14.16 15.04
C ASP A 110 -4.21 13.62 14.25
N THR A 111 -4.45 12.63 13.39
CA THR A 111 -3.41 11.97 12.58
C THR A 111 -3.73 12.13 11.11
N GLU A 112 -2.69 12.24 10.29
CA GLU A 112 -2.78 12.22 8.84
C GLU A 112 -2.23 10.92 8.27
N ASP A 113 -2.83 10.51 7.16
CA ASP A 113 -2.46 9.33 6.38
C ASP A 113 -1.45 9.75 5.30
N ALA A 114 -0.26 9.16 5.33
CA ALA A 114 0.81 9.49 4.41
C ALA A 114 0.49 9.16 2.95
N PHE A 115 -0.37 8.17 2.69
CA PHE A 115 -0.81 7.79 1.33
C PHE A 115 -1.75 8.84 0.70
N TRP A 116 -2.24 9.78 1.50
CA TRP A 116 -3.08 10.92 1.11
C TRP A 116 -2.41 12.26 1.36
N SER A 117 -1.12 12.27 1.66
CA SER A 117 -0.33 13.47 1.90
C SER A 117 0.48 13.84 0.66
N ALA A 118 0.72 15.13 0.45
CA ALA A 118 1.63 15.60 -0.60
C ALA A 118 3.10 15.39 -0.17
N LEU A 119 3.97 15.19 -1.15
CA LEU A 119 5.42 15.21 -0.93
C LEU A 119 5.92 16.65 -0.84
N ASP A 120 6.85 16.92 0.07
CA ASP A 120 7.46 18.26 0.21
C ASP A 120 8.47 18.57 -0.91
N VAL A 121 9.03 17.52 -1.54
CA VAL A 121 9.86 17.63 -2.73
C VAL A 121 9.23 16.87 -3.91
N PRO A 122 9.39 17.36 -5.15
CA PRO A 122 8.76 16.75 -6.31
C PRO A 122 9.36 15.38 -6.63
N ALA A 123 8.50 14.44 -6.99
CA ALA A 123 8.90 13.13 -7.48
C ALA A 123 9.37 13.18 -8.94
N ILE A 124 10.09 12.14 -9.35
CA ILE A 124 10.69 11.99 -10.67
C ILE A 124 9.68 12.10 -11.82
N TRP A 125 8.44 11.65 -11.65
CA TRP A 125 7.41 11.81 -12.67
C TRP A 125 7.03 13.28 -12.88
N SER A 126 7.09 14.11 -11.84
CA SER A 126 6.83 15.55 -11.96
C SER A 126 8.03 16.28 -12.54
N GLU A 127 9.25 15.93 -12.13
CA GLU A 127 10.46 16.56 -12.65
C GLU A 127 10.72 16.18 -14.11
N GLY A 128 10.45 14.93 -14.48
CA GLY A 128 10.47 14.51 -15.88
C GLY A 128 9.53 15.36 -16.75
N ARG A 129 8.29 15.58 -16.30
CA ARG A 129 7.32 16.43 -17.01
C ARG A 129 7.82 17.85 -17.25
N LYS A 130 8.43 18.46 -16.24
CA LYS A 130 9.02 19.81 -16.36
C LYS A 130 10.12 19.86 -17.44
N HIS A 131 10.77 18.73 -17.71
CA HIS A 131 11.80 18.57 -18.73
C HIS A 131 11.27 17.93 -20.03
N GLY A 132 9.96 18.01 -20.28
CA GLY A 132 9.34 17.54 -21.51
C GLY A 132 9.21 16.02 -21.65
N LYS A 133 9.38 15.27 -20.55
CA LYS A 133 9.15 13.81 -20.52
C LYS A 133 7.68 13.51 -20.28
N VAL A 134 7.21 12.43 -20.90
CA VAL A 134 5.88 11.89 -20.65
C VAL A 134 5.97 10.88 -19.51
N THR A 135 5.21 11.08 -18.44
CA THR A 135 5.26 10.17 -17.28
C THR A 135 3.89 9.59 -16.93
N ALA A 136 3.90 8.36 -16.39
CA ALA A 136 2.70 7.66 -15.96
C ALA A 136 2.87 6.99 -14.60
N THR A 137 1.86 7.07 -13.74
CA THR A 137 1.82 6.44 -12.42
C THR A 137 0.49 5.72 -12.17
N ILE A 138 0.54 4.43 -11.81
CA ILE A 138 -0.64 3.63 -11.49
C ILE A 138 -0.48 3.06 -10.07
N CYS A 139 -1.31 3.54 -9.15
CA CYS A 139 -1.34 3.15 -7.73
C CYS A 139 -0.05 3.40 -6.93
N PHE A 140 0.99 3.98 -7.54
CA PHE A 140 2.29 4.15 -6.88
C PHE A 140 2.17 5.11 -5.67
N PRO A 141 2.57 4.72 -4.44
CA PRO A 141 2.41 5.56 -3.26
C PRO A 141 3.06 6.95 -3.44
N GLY A 142 2.33 8.00 -3.02
CA GLY A 142 2.73 9.40 -3.23
C GLY A 142 2.39 10.00 -4.61
N SER A 143 1.85 9.20 -5.54
CA SER A 143 1.46 9.68 -6.89
C SER A 143 0.02 10.17 -7.03
N ASN A 144 -0.72 10.28 -5.91
CA ASN A 144 -2.14 10.64 -5.90
C ASN A 144 -2.40 12.02 -6.56
N PRO A 145 -3.14 12.07 -7.68
CA PRO A 145 -3.35 13.29 -8.45
C PRO A 145 -4.34 14.30 -7.83
N GLU A 146 -5.05 13.92 -6.77
CA GLU A 146 -6.00 14.78 -6.05
C GLU A 146 -5.31 15.64 -4.98
N VAL A 147 -4.20 15.16 -4.42
CA VAL A 147 -3.47 15.84 -3.33
C VAL A 147 -2.16 16.46 -3.82
N SER A 148 -1.55 15.90 -4.87
CA SER A 148 -0.33 16.45 -5.46
C SER A 148 -0.65 17.31 -6.68
N LYS A 149 -0.21 18.58 -6.64
CA LYS A 149 -0.17 19.45 -7.83
C LYS A 149 0.88 18.98 -8.84
N ALA A 150 1.80 18.12 -8.41
CA ALA A 150 2.97 17.60 -9.12
C ALA A 150 2.77 16.10 -9.46
N HIS A 151 1.69 15.78 -10.17
CA HIS A 151 1.37 14.41 -10.59
C HIS A 151 1.99 14.05 -11.96
N ALA A 152 1.92 12.78 -12.37
CA ALA A 152 2.32 12.33 -13.71
C ALA A 152 1.36 12.81 -14.81
N ASP A 153 1.71 12.70 -16.10
CA ASP A 153 0.78 13.07 -17.18
C ASP A 153 -0.43 12.15 -17.21
N TYR A 154 -0.19 10.85 -16.96
CA TYR A 154 -1.21 9.82 -16.83
C TYR A 154 -1.15 9.24 -15.42
N ALA A 155 -2.10 9.62 -14.57
CA ALA A 155 -2.12 9.21 -13.17
C ALA A 155 -3.41 8.47 -12.84
N ILE A 156 -3.28 7.30 -12.22
CA ILE A 156 -4.39 6.52 -11.67
C ILE A 156 -4.03 6.21 -10.22
N TYR A 157 -4.93 6.54 -9.31
CA TYR A 157 -4.76 6.25 -7.89
C TYR A 157 -6.09 5.80 -7.28
N TYR A 158 -6.05 4.95 -6.25
CA TYR A 158 -7.24 4.57 -5.51
C TYR A 158 -7.91 5.82 -4.90
N LYS A 159 -9.25 5.87 -4.91
CA LYS A 159 -10.02 7.02 -4.41
C LYS A 159 -10.95 6.66 -3.24
N ASP A 160 -12.25 6.71 -3.47
CA ASP A 160 -13.27 6.55 -2.43
C ASP A 160 -13.66 5.08 -2.29
N THR A 161 -13.72 4.59 -1.04
CA THR A 161 -14.54 3.43 -0.67
C THR A 161 -15.90 3.93 -0.17
N PHE A 162 -16.91 3.82 -1.03
CA PHE A 162 -18.27 4.26 -0.72
C PHE A 162 -19.00 3.28 0.22
N ALA A 163 -18.65 2.00 0.20
CA ALA A 163 -19.19 1.01 1.11
C ALA A 163 -18.18 -0.13 1.35
N LYS A 164 -18.09 -0.64 2.57
CA LYS A 164 -17.33 -1.86 2.90
C LYS A 164 -18.00 -3.09 2.29
N SER A 165 -17.25 -4.18 2.15
CA SER A 165 -17.79 -5.48 1.74
C SER A 165 -18.87 -6.01 2.68
N ASP A 166 -19.72 -6.90 2.17
CA ASP A 166 -20.91 -7.35 2.89
C ASP A 166 -21.36 -8.75 2.44
N LEU A 167 -21.92 -9.52 3.37
CA LEU A 167 -22.61 -10.77 3.11
C LEU A 167 -24.11 -10.55 3.26
N VAL A 168 -24.79 -10.38 2.12
CA VAL A 168 -26.17 -9.97 2.02
C VAL A 168 -27.09 -11.19 1.99
N HIS A 169 -28.06 -11.23 2.90
CA HIS A 169 -29.16 -12.19 2.84
C HIS A 169 -30.26 -11.61 1.95
N LEU A 170 -30.67 -12.37 0.92
CA LEU A 170 -31.64 -11.94 -0.07
C LEU A 170 -32.99 -12.64 0.16
N THR A 171 -34.04 -11.84 0.37
CA THR A 171 -35.41 -12.36 0.47
C THR A 171 -36.12 -12.23 -0.88
N PHE A 172 -36.37 -13.37 -1.52
CA PHE A 172 -37.02 -13.42 -2.83
C PHE A 172 -38.55 -13.46 -2.73
N ARG A 173 -39.21 -12.70 -3.59
CA ARG A 173 -40.68 -12.65 -3.78
C ARG A 173 -41.04 -12.79 -5.27
N PRO A 174 -42.30 -13.01 -5.66
CA PRO A 174 -42.68 -13.02 -7.08
C PRO A 174 -42.26 -11.74 -7.80
N ALA A 175 -41.61 -11.86 -8.96
CA ALA A 175 -41.12 -10.72 -9.73
C ALA A 175 -42.27 -9.93 -10.39
N LYS A 176 -42.17 -8.60 -10.42
CA LYS A 176 -43.17 -7.72 -11.07
C LYS A 176 -42.50 -6.51 -11.70
N GLY A 177 -43.00 -6.10 -12.87
CA GLY A 177 -42.59 -4.85 -13.54
C GLY A 177 -41.16 -4.88 -14.06
N TRP A 178 -40.73 -6.02 -14.62
CA TRP A 178 -39.42 -6.15 -15.28
C TRP A 178 -39.57 -5.95 -16.79
N ASN A 179 -38.72 -5.12 -17.37
CA ASN A 179 -38.61 -4.95 -18.81
C ASN A 179 -37.53 -5.91 -19.35
N ASN A 180 -37.78 -6.50 -20.52
CA ASN A 180 -36.87 -7.46 -21.17
C ASN A 180 -36.52 -8.67 -20.30
N ALA A 181 -37.48 -9.15 -19.51
CA ALA A 181 -37.25 -10.29 -18.62
C ALA A 181 -36.81 -11.54 -19.41
N PRO A 182 -35.84 -12.30 -18.90
CA PRO A 182 -35.32 -13.48 -19.58
C PRO A 182 -36.34 -14.62 -19.58
N LYS A 183 -36.17 -15.55 -20.53
CA LYS A 183 -36.90 -16.83 -20.49
C LYS A 183 -36.48 -17.61 -19.24
N SER A 184 -37.46 -18.19 -18.55
CA SER A 184 -37.24 -18.98 -17.33
C SER A 184 -38.20 -20.18 -17.29
N ARG A 185 -37.70 -21.35 -16.87
CA ARG A 185 -38.50 -22.57 -16.70
C ARG A 185 -39.34 -22.56 -15.41
N LYS A 186 -39.07 -21.63 -14.50
CA LYS A 186 -39.84 -21.38 -13.26
C LYS A 186 -40.35 -19.93 -13.25
N PRO A 187 -41.44 -19.62 -12.54
CA PRO A 187 -41.88 -18.23 -12.36
C PRO A 187 -40.75 -17.36 -11.81
N LEU A 188 -40.52 -16.20 -12.43
CA LEU A 188 -39.44 -15.31 -12.01
C LEU A 188 -39.65 -14.83 -10.56
N LYS A 189 -38.56 -14.74 -9.81
CA LYS A 189 -38.54 -14.15 -8.47
C LYS A 189 -37.61 -12.96 -8.41
N GLU A 190 -37.90 -11.97 -7.56
CA GLU A 190 -37.05 -10.81 -7.34
C GLU A 190 -36.68 -10.66 -5.85
N ALA A 191 -35.50 -10.13 -5.58
CA ALA A 191 -35.10 -9.58 -4.30
C ALA A 191 -34.66 -8.11 -4.46
N VAL A 192 -34.63 -7.37 -3.36
CA VAL A 192 -34.20 -5.97 -3.34
C VAL A 192 -33.10 -5.79 -2.31
N TYR A 193 -31.97 -5.27 -2.75
CA TYR A 193 -30.84 -4.89 -1.90
C TYR A 193 -30.71 -3.37 -1.85
N ARG A 194 -30.64 -2.81 -0.64
CA ARG A 194 -30.40 -1.37 -0.42
C ARG A 194 -28.93 -1.14 -0.10
N LEU A 195 -28.19 -0.67 -1.09
CA LEU A 195 -26.78 -0.32 -0.96
C LEU A 195 -26.65 1.07 -0.34
N LYS A 196 -26.13 1.11 0.90
CA LYS A 196 -25.81 2.36 1.60
C LYS A 196 -24.43 2.85 1.17
N LEU A 197 -24.34 4.09 0.70
CA LEU A 197 -23.08 4.69 0.25
C LEU A 197 -22.69 5.86 1.17
N LYS A 198 -21.42 5.91 1.58
CA LYS A 198 -20.84 7.04 2.32
C LYS A 198 -20.54 8.16 1.33
N GLY A 199 -21.04 9.37 1.60
CA GLY A 199 -20.75 10.54 0.75
C GLY A 199 -21.43 10.53 -0.63
N ALA A 200 -22.33 9.57 -0.89
CA ALA A 200 -23.07 9.44 -2.15
C ALA A 200 -24.51 9.00 -1.89
N LYS A 201 -25.38 9.12 -2.90
CA LYS A 201 -26.79 8.74 -2.77
C LYS A 201 -26.93 7.21 -2.71
N ASN A 202 -27.67 6.69 -1.73
CA ASN A 202 -27.95 5.27 -1.62
C ASN A 202 -28.57 4.70 -2.91
N ARG A 203 -28.26 3.44 -3.24
CA ARG A 203 -28.74 2.75 -4.44
C ARG A 203 -29.66 1.60 -4.07
N THR A 204 -30.69 1.40 -4.88
CA THR A 204 -31.55 0.21 -4.79
C THR A 204 -31.16 -0.72 -5.92
N ILE A 205 -30.76 -1.93 -5.59
CA ILE A 205 -30.35 -2.95 -6.56
C ILE A 205 -31.42 -4.04 -6.53
N HIS A 206 -31.99 -4.32 -7.69
CA HIS A 206 -32.96 -5.37 -7.92
C HIS A 206 -32.25 -6.61 -8.43
N VAL A 207 -32.53 -7.75 -7.81
CA VAL A 207 -31.96 -9.05 -8.18
C VAL A 207 -33.08 -9.93 -8.73
N LEU A 208 -33.06 -10.24 -10.02
CA LEU A 208 -34.00 -11.17 -10.65
C LEU A 208 -33.40 -12.56 -10.67
N ALA A 209 -34.15 -13.56 -10.19
CA ALA A 209 -33.80 -14.96 -10.28
C ALA A 209 -34.62 -15.66 -11.37
N ALA A 210 -33.93 -16.36 -12.25
CA ALA A 210 -34.47 -17.18 -13.32
C ALA A 210 -33.95 -18.62 -13.22
N ALA A 211 -34.63 -19.54 -13.90
CA ALA A 211 -34.30 -20.96 -13.92
C ALA A 211 -34.03 -21.41 -15.36
N LEU A 212 -32.78 -21.76 -15.67
CA LEU A 212 -32.41 -22.41 -16.93
C LEU A 212 -32.80 -23.89 -16.91
N HIS A 213 -32.64 -24.54 -15.76
CA HIS A 213 -33.02 -25.93 -15.51
C HIS A 213 -34.29 -26.03 -14.65
N HIS A 214 -35.02 -27.15 -14.72
CA HIS A 214 -36.33 -27.28 -14.06
C HIS A 214 -36.26 -27.23 -12.52
N ASP A 215 -35.13 -27.62 -11.92
CA ASP A 215 -35.08 -27.94 -10.49
C ASP A 215 -34.54 -26.81 -9.59
N ALA A 216 -33.98 -25.74 -10.16
CA ALA A 216 -33.33 -24.68 -9.38
C ALA A 216 -33.42 -23.31 -10.06
N TYR A 217 -33.35 -22.25 -9.25
CA TYR A 217 -33.01 -20.92 -9.74
C TYR A 217 -31.49 -20.85 -9.77
N ASP A 218 -30.93 -20.84 -10.96
CA ASP A 218 -29.49 -20.97 -11.23
C ASP A 218 -28.92 -19.74 -11.95
N LEU A 219 -29.77 -18.76 -12.24
CA LEU A 219 -29.39 -17.57 -12.97
C LEU A 219 -29.93 -16.31 -12.29
N PHE A 220 -29.05 -15.33 -12.09
CA PHE A 220 -29.35 -14.09 -11.39
C PHE A 220 -28.96 -12.89 -12.23
N TYR A 221 -29.83 -11.88 -12.27
CA TYR A 221 -29.60 -10.62 -12.97
C TYR A 221 -29.70 -9.46 -12.00
N PHE A 222 -28.80 -8.49 -12.15
CA PHE A 222 -28.69 -7.34 -11.27
C PHE A 222 -28.98 -6.07 -12.06
N SER A 223 -29.93 -5.27 -11.59
CA SER A 223 -30.39 -4.05 -12.25
C SER A 223 -30.75 -2.98 -11.23
N ASP A 224 -30.51 -1.71 -11.53
CA ASP A 224 -30.94 -0.58 -10.70
C ASP A 224 -32.32 -0.02 -11.11
N ASN A 225 -32.87 -0.45 -12.25
CA ASN A 225 -34.08 0.09 -12.85
C ASN A 225 -35.10 -0.97 -13.29
N LYS A 226 -34.88 -2.25 -12.97
CA LYS A 226 -35.69 -3.42 -13.39
C LYS A 226 -35.78 -3.63 -14.90
N THR A 227 -34.84 -3.09 -15.67
CA THR A 227 -34.65 -3.41 -17.08
C THR A 227 -33.45 -4.34 -17.17
N ILE A 228 -33.57 -5.41 -17.96
CA ILE A 228 -32.44 -6.28 -18.31
C ILE A 228 -31.85 -5.78 -19.62
N GLU A 229 -30.60 -5.34 -19.57
CA GLU A 229 -29.78 -4.93 -20.70
C GLU A 229 -28.59 -5.89 -20.87
N ASP A 230 -27.99 -5.96 -22.06
CA ASP A 230 -26.81 -6.81 -22.31
C ASP A 230 -25.61 -6.47 -21.41
N LYS A 231 -25.57 -5.24 -20.89
CA LYS A 231 -24.55 -4.76 -19.94
C LYS A 231 -24.79 -5.20 -18.49
N ASP A 232 -25.97 -5.73 -18.16
CA ASP A 232 -26.29 -6.13 -16.80
C ASP A 232 -25.60 -7.43 -16.42
N ALA A 233 -25.17 -7.52 -15.17
CA ALA A 233 -24.47 -8.71 -14.68
C ALA A 233 -25.43 -9.89 -14.55
N ARG A 234 -25.39 -10.76 -15.55
CA ARG A 234 -25.95 -12.11 -15.54
C ARG A 234 -24.94 -13.06 -14.91
N VAL A 235 -25.28 -13.67 -13.77
CA VAL A 235 -24.40 -14.63 -13.08
C VAL A 235 -25.10 -15.94 -12.75
N GLY A 236 -24.34 -17.04 -12.83
CA GLY A 236 -24.71 -18.30 -12.22
C GLY A 236 -24.40 -18.35 -10.72
N VAL A 237 -24.89 -19.39 -10.05
CA VAL A 237 -24.48 -19.69 -8.66
C VAL A 237 -22.97 -19.92 -8.61
N ASN A 238 -22.30 -19.35 -7.61
CA ASN A 238 -20.84 -19.40 -7.48
C ASN A 238 -20.05 -18.86 -8.68
N GLN A 239 -20.64 -17.98 -9.49
CA GLN A 239 -19.93 -17.21 -10.50
C GLN A 239 -19.80 -15.75 -10.06
N TRP A 240 -18.64 -15.16 -10.35
CA TRP A 240 -18.40 -13.74 -10.11
C TRP A 240 -19.18 -12.90 -11.13
N GLY A 241 -19.85 -11.87 -10.63
CA GLY A 241 -20.36 -10.74 -11.42
C GLY A 241 -19.81 -9.44 -10.88
N SER A 242 -20.07 -8.36 -11.62
CA SER A 242 -19.70 -7.01 -11.21
C SER A 242 -20.87 -6.06 -11.40
N PHE A 243 -20.98 -5.04 -10.55
CA PHE A 243 -22.00 -4.02 -10.68
C PHE A 243 -21.34 -2.66 -10.70
N THR A 244 -21.56 -1.92 -11.79
CA THR A 244 -20.98 -0.59 -11.99
C THR A 244 -21.99 0.48 -11.62
N LEU A 245 -21.52 1.46 -10.85
CA LEU A 245 -22.21 2.67 -10.45
C LEU A 245 -21.53 3.86 -11.11
N ASN A 246 -22.29 4.92 -11.37
CA ASN A 246 -21.72 6.20 -11.77
C ASN A 246 -21.85 7.17 -10.58
N GLU A 247 -20.73 7.52 -9.96
CA GLU A 247 -20.66 8.47 -8.85
C GLU A 247 -19.80 9.67 -9.25
N ASN A 248 -20.41 10.86 -9.30
CA ASN A 248 -19.74 12.11 -9.70
C ASN A 248 -18.99 12.01 -11.05
N HIS A 249 -19.62 11.39 -12.05
CA HIS A 249 -19.04 11.15 -13.38
C HIS A 249 -17.82 10.21 -13.40
N GLN A 250 -17.58 9.47 -12.32
CA GLN A 250 -16.56 8.43 -12.24
C GLN A 250 -17.22 7.06 -12.00
N PRO A 251 -16.76 6.00 -12.69
CA PRO A 251 -17.17 4.65 -12.37
C PRO A 251 -16.72 4.27 -10.95
N ALA A 252 -17.69 3.84 -10.16
CA ALA A 252 -17.46 3.08 -8.95
C ALA A 252 -18.09 1.70 -9.12
N GLY A 253 -17.73 0.72 -8.31
CA GLY A 253 -18.38 -0.57 -8.45
C GLY A 253 -17.92 -1.59 -7.44
N PHE A 254 -18.54 -2.75 -7.49
CA PHE A 254 -18.20 -3.90 -6.66
C PHE A 254 -18.33 -5.18 -7.46
N TRP A 255 -17.54 -6.18 -7.07
CA TRP A 255 -17.71 -7.56 -7.50
C TRP A 255 -18.60 -8.28 -6.52
N PHE A 256 -19.37 -9.25 -6.99
CA PHE A 256 -20.27 -10.02 -6.16
C PHE A 256 -20.37 -11.47 -6.63
N LYS A 257 -20.84 -12.34 -5.74
CA LYS A 257 -21.03 -13.76 -6.00
C LYS A 257 -22.24 -14.26 -5.23
N MET A 258 -23.11 -15.00 -5.91
CA MET A 258 -24.20 -15.73 -5.26
C MET A 258 -23.60 -16.94 -4.53
N LYS A 259 -23.54 -16.85 -3.20
CA LYS A 259 -22.78 -17.75 -2.31
C LYS A 259 -23.53 -19.04 -2.01
N LYS A 260 -24.82 -18.90 -1.75
CA LYS A 260 -25.67 -20.00 -1.30
C LYS A 260 -27.05 -19.77 -1.84
N THR A 261 -27.66 -20.84 -2.34
CA THR A 261 -29.04 -20.88 -2.80
C THR A 261 -29.58 -22.27 -2.52
N ASP A 262 -30.87 -22.38 -2.26
CA ASP A 262 -31.62 -23.64 -2.28
C ASP A 262 -32.66 -23.60 -3.42
N ARG A 263 -33.33 -24.73 -3.69
CA ARG A 263 -34.34 -24.83 -4.77
C ARG A 263 -35.45 -23.77 -4.68
N THR A 264 -35.68 -23.22 -3.48
CA THR A 264 -36.74 -22.23 -3.19
C THR A 264 -36.26 -20.78 -3.06
N LEU A 265 -34.94 -20.55 -2.97
CA LEU A 265 -34.27 -19.28 -2.63
C LEU A 265 -34.48 -18.79 -1.19
N SER A 266 -34.89 -19.65 -0.26
CA SER A 266 -35.02 -19.33 1.16
C SER A 266 -33.69 -19.07 1.86
N LYS A 267 -32.59 -19.62 1.32
CA LYS A 267 -31.22 -19.48 1.86
C LYS A 267 -30.31 -18.67 0.95
N ALA A 268 -30.89 -17.75 0.16
CA ALA A 268 -30.14 -16.99 -0.83
C ALA A 268 -29.20 -15.97 -0.16
N GLU A 269 -27.91 -16.13 -0.37
CA GLU A 269 -26.86 -15.24 0.14
C GLU A 269 -26.00 -14.73 -1.03
N MET A 270 -25.63 -13.46 -0.96
CA MET A 270 -24.72 -12.81 -1.89
C MET A 270 -23.59 -12.16 -1.12
N TYR A 271 -22.35 -12.53 -1.42
CA TYR A 271 -21.20 -11.75 -1.01
C TYR A 271 -20.95 -10.64 -2.04
N ARG A 272 -20.61 -9.44 -1.58
CA ARG A 272 -20.05 -8.37 -2.41
C ARG A 272 -18.80 -7.78 -1.80
N THR A 273 -17.87 -7.37 -2.67
CA THR A 273 -16.69 -6.59 -2.28
C THR A 273 -17.08 -5.18 -1.82
N ALA A 274 -16.08 -4.42 -1.37
CA ALA A 274 -16.22 -2.98 -1.20
C ALA A 274 -16.62 -2.30 -2.52
N VAL A 275 -17.27 -1.14 -2.40
CA VAL A 275 -17.61 -0.26 -3.51
C VAL A 275 -16.50 0.76 -3.65
N THR A 276 -15.64 0.60 -4.65
CA THR A 276 -14.40 1.36 -4.83
C THR A 276 -14.42 2.17 -6.11
N SER A 277 -13.60 3.22 -6.15
CA SER A 277 -13.38 4.08 -7.32
C SER A 277 -11.91 4.50 -7.40
N ALA A 278 -11.52 5.12 -8.53
CA ALA A 278 -10.20 5.69 -8.72
C ALA A 278 -10.24 7.18 -9.07
N ALA A 279 -9.17 7.88 -8.72
CA ALA A 279 -8.83 9.17 -9.26
C ALA A 279 -8.02 8.93 -10.54
N ILE A 280 -8.60 9.27 -11.69
CA ILE A 280 -7.99 9.07 -13.01
C ILE A 280 -7.79 10.43 -13.65
N LYS A 281 -6.54 10.82 -13.86
CA LYS A 281 -6.16 12.13 -14.41
C LYS A 281 -5.22 11.95 -15.58
N GLY A 282 -5.55 12.62 -16.69
CA GLY A 282 -4.70 12.68 -17.86
C GLY A 282 -5.31 13.53 -18.97
N PRO A 283 -4.57 13.80 -20.06
CA PRO A 283 -5.02 14.65 -21.15
C PRO A 283 -6.16 14.01 -21.96
N GLY A 284 -6.94 14.86 -22.63
CA GLY A 284 -7.95 14.43 -23.60
C GLY A 284 -9.03 13.54 -22.99
N ASP A 285 -9.30 12.41 -23.64
CA ASP A 285 -10.31 11.42 -23.24
C ASP A 285 -9.76 10.32 -22.32
N PHE A 286 -8.53 10.44 -21.80
CA PHE A 286 -7.84 9.41 -21.03
C PHE A 286 -8.71 8.71 -19.99
N ALA A 287 -9.35 9.46 -19.09
CA ALA A 287 -10.19 8.88 -18.05
C ALA A 287 -11.38 8.09 -18.63
N LYS A 288 -12.01 8.61 -19.68
CA LYS A 288 -13.10 7.93 -20.39
C LYS A 288 -12.59 6.65 -21.07
N THR A 289 -11.41 6.68 -21.69
CA THR A 289 -10.79 5.52 -22.32
C THR A 289 -10.50 4.42 -21.30
N ILE A 290 -9.86 4.75 -20.17
CA ILE A 290 -9.55 3.77 -19.11
C ILE A 290 -10.85 3.16 -18.57
N ASN A 291 -11.82 3.99 -18.22
CA ASN A 291 -13.11 3.55 -17.70
C ASN A 291 -13.88 2.66 -18.69
N SER A 292 -13.83 2.97 -19.98
CA SER A 292 -14.51 2.19 -21.02
C SER A 292 -13.87 0.82 -21.26
N LEU A 293 -12.55 0.70 -21.10
CA LEU A 293 -11.81 -0.54 -21.39
C LEU A 293 -11.69 -1.44 -20.16
N PHE A 294 -11.53 -0.85 -18.98
CA PHE A 294 -11.18 -1.58 -17.75
C PHE A 294 -12.24 -1.51 -16.66
N GLY A 295 -13.32 -0.74 -16.87
CA GLY A 295 -14.40 -0.59 -15.90
C GLY A 295 -13.97 0.18 -14.65
N PHE A 296 -14.61 -0.12 -13.52
CA PHE A 296 -14.28 0.50 -12.23
C PHE A 296 -13.01 -0.08 -11.62
N PHE A 297 -12.40 0.69 -10.72
CA PHE A 297 -11.21 0.29 -9.97
C PHE A 297 -11.55 -0.80 -8.93
N PRO A 298 -10.94 -2.00 -9.00
CA PRO A 298 -11.24 -3.09 -8.08
C PRO A 298 -10.65 -2.88 -6.68
N VAL A 299 -11.19 -3.57 -5.68
CA VAL A 299 -10.56 -3.70 -4.36
C VAL A 299 -9.33 -4.61 -4.45
N ASP A 300 -8.31 -4.32 -3.66
CA ASP A 300 -7.02 -5.01 -3.59
C ASP A 300 -7.05 -6.36 -2.85
N GLU A 301 -7.89 -6.48 -1.83
CA GLU A 301 -8.14 -7.71 -1.08
C GLU A 301 -9.43 -7.66 -0.25
N ASP A 302 -9.77 -8.75 0.44
CA ASP A 302 -10.80 -8.73 1.49
C ASP A 302 -10.50 -9.73 2.61
N LEU A 303 -9.39 -9.49 3.32
CA LEU A 303 -8.97 -10.33 4.45
C LEU A 303 -10.04 -10.38 5.56
N ALA A 304 -10.77 -9.29 5.76
CA ALA A 304 -11.83 -9.22 6.75
C ALA A 304 -12.98 -10.17 6.42
N ALA A 305 -13.45 -10.21 5.16
CA ALA A 305 -14.47 -11.17 4.74
C ALA A 305 -13.96 -12.61 4.84
N PHE A 306 -12.70 -12.87 4.48
CA PHE A 306 -12.11 -14.20 4.62
C PHE A 306 -12.04 -14.66 6.09
N LYS A 307 -11.56 -13.80 7.00
CA LYS A 307 -11.51 -14.08 8.45
C LYS A 307 -12.90 -14.33 9.05
N LYS A 308 -13.95 -13.69 8.51
CA LYS A 308 -15.36 -13.92 8.90
C LYS A 308 -15.97 -15.18 8.27
N GLY A 309 -15.26 -15.87 7.38
CA GLY A 309 -15.76 -17.04 6.66
C GLY A 309 -16.79 -16.71 5.57
N TRP A 310 -16.89 -15.44 5.14
CA TRP A 310 -17.81 -15.03 4.08
C TRP A 310 -17.33 -15.47 2.69
N ILE A 311 -16.02 -15.57 2.52
CA ILE A 311 -15.37 -16.02 1.29
C ILE A 311 -14.38 -17.15 1.59
N THR A 312 -14.14 -18.00 0.59
CA THR A 312 -13.13 -19.06 0.64
C THR A 312 -11.74 -18.50 0.35
N ARG A 313 -10.69 -19.33 0.53
CA ARG A 313 -9.33 -18.91 0.17
C ARG A 313 -9.21 -18.60 -1.32
N THR A 314 -9.75 -19.45 -2.19
CA THR A 314 -9.77 -19.22 -3.64
C THR A 314 -10.48 -17.92 -4.00
N GLU A 315 -11.58 -17.58 -3.34
CA GLU A 315 -12.29 -16.33 -3.62
C GLU A 315 -11.55 -15.09 -3.14
N TYR A 316 -10.80 -15.19 -2.04
CA TYR A 316 -9.86 -14.16 -1.63
C TYR A 316 -8.76 -13.98 -2.70
N GLU A 317 -8.16 -15.09 -3.16
CA GLU A 317 -7.12 -15.06 -4.20
C GLU A 317 -7.67 -14.50 -5.53
N ASP A 318 -8.92 -14.79 -5.88
CA ASP A 318 -9.61 -14.20 -7.04
C ASP A 318 -9.72 -12.68 -6.93
N ILE A 319 -10.02 -12.15 -5.73
CA ILE A 319 -10.12 -10.70 -5.50
C ILE A 319 -8.76 -10.04 -5.69
N SER A 320 -7.73 -10.55 -5.03
CA SER A 320 -6.39 -9.99 -5.09
C SER A 320 -5.73 -10.16 -6.47
N THR A 321 -5.94 -11.29 -7.13
CA THR A 321 -5.49 -11.50 -8.52
C THR A 321 -6.16 -10.50 -9.47
N ARG A 322 -7.45 -10.21 -9.28
CA ARG A 322 -8.16 -9.25 -10.12
C ARG A 322 -7.59 -7.85 -9.98
N PHE A 323 -7.21 -7.43 -8.79
CA PHE A 323 -6.55 -6.14 -8.59
C PHE A 323 -5.20 -6.10 -9.32
N ALA A 324 -4.31 -7.07 -9.05
CA ALA A 324 -2.99 -7.12 -9.66
C ALA A 324 -3.09 -7.12 -11.20
N GLN A 325 -3.97 -7.94 -11.76
CA GLN A 325 -4.23 -7.97 -13.21
C GLN A 325 -4.82 -6.66 -13.74
N TRP A 326 -5.71 -6.00 -13.00
CA TRP A 326 -6.26 -4.70 -13.42
C TRP A 326 -5.15 -3.64 -13.49
N VAL A 327 -4.34 -3.53 -12.44
CA VAL A 327 -3.19 -2.59 -12.38
C VAL A 327 -2.20 -2.88 -13.50
N GLN A 328 -1.82 -4.14 -13.68
CA GLN A 328 -0.97 -4.58 -14.77
C GLN A 328 -1.56 -4.21 -16.14
N ASN A 329 -2.80 -4.63 -16.44
CA ASN A 329 -3.38 -4.50 -17.76
C ASN A 329 -3.53 -3.02 -18.16
N VAL A 330 -3.94 -2.18 -17.22
CA VAL A 330 -4.03 -0.73 -17.41
C VAL A 330 -2.63 -0.14 -17.63
N SER A 331 -1.63 -0.54 -16.85
CA SER A 331 -0.25 -0.05 -16.99
C SER A 331 0.35 -0.42 -18.34
N LEU A 332 0.19 -1.67 -18.79
CA LEU A 332 0.69 -2.13 -20.08
C LEU A 332 -0.07 -1.49 -21.26
N PHE A 333 -1.39 -1.28 -21.12
CA PHE A 333 -2.13 -0.49 -22.09
C PHE A 333 -1.61 0.95 -22.17
N ILE A 334 -1.34 1.59 -21.03
CA ILE A 334 -0.80 2.95 -21.00
C ILE A 334 0.58 3.01 -21.67
N LYS A 335 1.45 2.05 -21.37
CA LYS A 335 2.75 1.89 -22.03
C LYS A 335 2.59 1.83 -23.55
N ASP A 336 1.75 0.96 -24.06
CA ASP A 336 1.64 0.72 -25.50
C ASP A 336 0.90 1.85 -26.24
N ARG A 337 -0.15 2.41 -25.62
CA ARG A 337 -1.00 3.45 -26.21
C ARG A 337 -0.37 4.83 -26.16
N TYR A 338 0.21 5.19 -25.01
CA TYR A 338 0.69 6.55 -24.73
C TYR A 338 2.22 6.67 -24.67
N LYS A 339 2.94 5.54 -24.63
CA LYS A 339 4.41 5.48 -24.75
C LYS A 339 5.15 6.47 -23.83
N PRO A 340 4.89 6.45 -22.51
CA PRO A 340 5.59 7.32 -21.57
C PRO A 340 7.10 7.03 -21.58
N ASP A 341 7.92 8.03 -21.27
CA ASP A 341 9.34 7.85 -20.96
C ASP A 341 9.51 7.05 -19.65
N LEU A 342 8.61 7.27 -18.68
CA LEU A 342 8.61 6.60 -17.37
C LEU A 342 7.20 6.14 -17.02
N LEU A 343 7.05 4.86 -16.72
CA LEU A 343 5.85 4.23 -16.18
C LEU A 343 6.17 3.61 -14.82
N MET A 344 5.51 4.04 -13.76
CA MET A 344 5.65 3.44 -12.43
C MET A 344 4.33 2.85 -11.96
N PHE A 345 4.30 1.58 -11.56
CA PHE A 345 3.11 0.98 -10.98
C PHE A 345 3.41 0.06 -9.78
N TYR A 346 2.37 -0.23 -9.01
CA TYR A 346 2.49 -0.77 -7.66
C TYR A 346 1.50 -1.91 -7.40
N GLU A 347 1.97 -2.97 -6.74
CA GLU A 347 1.16 -4.12 -6.29
C GLU A 347 1.42 -4.42 -4.79
N PRO A 348 0.38 -4.39 -3.92
CA PRO A 348 0.51 -4.61 -2.48
C PRO A 348 0.42 -6.07 -2.03
N GLN A 349 0.15 -7.01 -2.96
CA GLN A 349 -0.31 -8.36 -2.59
C GLN A 349 0.67 -9.17 -1.74
N ILE A 350 1.99 -8.95 -1.88
CA ILE A 350 2.99 -9.64 -1.06
C ILE A 350 2.93 -9.15 0.39
N ASP A 351 3.02 -7.85 0.60
CA ASP A 351 2.91 -7.22 1.93
C ASP A 351 1.65 -7.66 2.69
N HIS A 352 0.49 -7.57 2.03
CA HIS A 352 -0.79 -8.03 2.56
C HIS A 352 -0.76 -9.49 3.05
N GLU A 353 -0.24 -10.39 2.22
CA GLU A 353 -0.15 -11.82 2.53
C GLU A 353 0.87 -12.11 3.64
N GLU A 354 1.99 -11.38 3.68
CA GLU A 354 3.00 -11.55 4.71
C GLU A 354 2.53 -11.05 6.08
N HIS A 355 1.84 -9.91 6.15
CA HIS A 355 1.19 -9.42 7.38
C HIS A 355 0.18 -10.43 7.94
N ALA A 356 -0.65 -11.00 7.07
CA ALA A 356 -1.74 -11.88 7.45
C ALA A 356 -1.30 -13.31 7.76
N TYR A 357 -0.34 -13.84 7.00
CA TYR A 357 -0.07 -15.27 6.90
C TYR A 357 1.39 -15.66 6.92
N LEU A 358 2.24 -14.98 7.69
CA LEU A 358 3.61 -15.47 7.86
C LEU A 358 3.91 -15.85 9.32
N SER A 359 4.17 -17.15 9.50
CA SER A 359 4.35 -17.83 10.79
C SER A 359 5.66 -18.62 10.76
N THR A 360 6.76 -17.99 11.11
CA THR A 360 8.12 -18.56 11.05
C THR A 360 8.84 -18.57 12.39
N ASP A 361 8.45 -17.70 13.33
CA ASP A 361 9.08 -17.62 14.66
C ASP A 361 8.23 -18.39 15.69
N PRO A 362 8.82 -19.33 16.47
CA PRO A 362 8.10 -20.16 17.43
C PRO A 362 7.44 -19.39 18.58
N ARG A 363 7.74 -18.09 18.76
CA ARG A 363 7.12 -17.19 19.73
C ARG A 363 5.81 -16.58 19.23
N GLN A 364 5.54 -16.63 17.92
CA GLN A 364 4.34 -16.00 17.36
C GLN A 364 3.05 -16.64 17.88
N PRO A 365 1.97 -15.85 18.04
CA PRO A 365 0.69 -16.36 18.50
C PRO A 365 0.17 -17.54 17.66
N GLY A 366 -0.06 -18.67 18.33
CA GLY A 366 -0.58 -19.88 17.71
C GLY A 366 0.36 -20.53 16.70
N TYR A 367 1.68 -20.32 16.80
CA TYR A 367 2.66 -21.01 15.98
C TYR A 367 2.52 -22.54 16.09
N SER A 368 2.52 -23.22 14.95
CA SER A 368 2.73 -24.66 14.81
C SER A 368 3.34 -24.95 13.44
N ASP A 369 4.08 -26.05 13.29
CA ASP A 369 4.72 -26.36 12.01
C ASP A 369 3.70 -26.58 10.88
N LYS A 370 2.50 -27.10 11.22
CA LYS A 370 1.38 -27.23 10.27
C LYS A 370 0.89 -25.86 9.79
N LYS A 371 0.70 -24.92 10.74
CA LYS A 371 0.30 -23.54 10.42
C LYS A 371 1.39 -22.86 9.59
N ALA A 372 2.64 -22.94 10.00
CA ALA A 372 3.81 -22.39 9.30
C ALA A 372 3.87 -22.86 7.84
N LYS A 373 3.73 -24.18 7.59
CA LYS A 373 3.70 -24.73 6.22
C LYS A 373 2.51 -24.22 5.39
N THR A 374 1.33 -24.15 5.98
CA THR A 374 0.13 -23.63 5.32
C THR A 374 0.30 -22.15 4.94
N TYR A 375 0.91 -21.39 5.83
CA TYR A 375 1.15 -19.95 5.72
C TYR A 375 2.24 -19.63 4.69
N ALA A 376 3.33 -20.41 4.68
CA ALA A 376 4.35 -20.34 3.64
C ALA A 376 3.79 -20.58 2.23
N ALA A 377 2.81 -21.48 2.07
CA ALA A 377 2.15 -21.70 0.78
C ALA A 377 1.31 -20.50 0.32
N ARG A 378 0.74 -19.72 1.25
CA ARG A 378 -0.04 -18.51 0.95
C ARG A 378 0.87 -17.36 0.53
N VAL A 379 1.96 -17.14 1.26
CA VAL A 379 3.01 -16.18 0.86
C VAL A 379 3.60 -16.56 -0.50
N ARG A 380 3.90 -17.85 -0.72
CA ARG A 380 4.38 -18.34 -2.03
C ARG A 380 3.43 -17.97 -3.17
N TRP A 381 2.12 -18.14 -2.98
CA TRP A 381 1.13 -17.76 -3.99
C TRP A 381 1.22 -16.26 -4.35
N ALA A 382 1.45 -15.38 -3.37
CA ALA A 382 1.61 -13.94 -3.60
C ALA A 382 2.84 -13.63 -4.47
N TYR A 383 3.98 -14.28 -4.18
CA TYR A 383 5.19 -14.13 -5.00
C TYR A 383 5.01 -14.71 -6.40
N GLN A 384 4.25 -15.80 -6.56
CA GLN A 384 3.91 -16.35 -7.88
C GLN A 384 3.01 -15.40 -8.69
N LEU A 385 2.07 -14.71 -8.03
CA LEU A 385 1.28 -13.65 -8.67
C LEU A 385 2.17 -12.49 -9.14
N ALA A 386 3.09 -12.03 -8.29
CA ALA A 386 4.07 -11.00 -8.66
C ALA A 386 4.99 -11.45 -9.82
N ASP A 387 5.47 -12.70 -9.80
CA ASP A 387 6.28 -13.26 -10.89
C ASP A 387 5.50 -13.36 -12.20
N HIS A 388 4.20 -13.69 -12.14
CA HIS A 388 3.30 -13.58 -13.30
C HIS A 388 3.22 -12.12 -13.79
N THR A 389 3.15 -11.15 -12.88
CA THR A 389 3.16 -9.72 -13.24
C THR A 389 4.44 -9.34 -13.99
N VAL A 390 5.59 -9.77 -13.47
CA VAL A 390 6.89 -9.58 -14.12
C VAL A 390 6.93 -10.26 -15.50
N GLY A 391 6.41 -11.48 -15.62
CA GLY A 391 6.39 -12.22 -16.88
C GLY A 391 5.64 -11.53 -18.01
N LYS A 392 4.44 -11.03 -17.73
CA LYS A 392 3.65 -10.24 -18.69
C LYS A 392 4.30 -8.89 -19.02
N THR A 393 4.93 -8.25 -18.04
CA THR A 393 5.66 -7.01 -18.26
C THR A 393 6.86 -7.25 -19.18
N LEU A 394 7.66 -8.30 -18.93
CA LEU A 394 8.76 -8.73 -19.80
C LEU A 394 8.30 -9.04 -21.23
N GLN A 395 7.14 -9.66 -21.40
CA GLN A 395 6.55 -9.95 -22.72
C GLN A 395 6.14 -8.68 -23.47
N SER A 396 5.80 -7.61 -22.76
CA SER A 396 5.38 -6.33 -23.35
C SER A 396 6.55 -5.42 -23.76
N LEU A 397 7.78 -5.69 -23.31
CA LEU A 397 8.92 -4.80 -23.55
C LEU A 397 9.26 -4.75 -25.05
N GLY A 398 9.30 -3.54 -25.59
CA GLY A 398 9.93 -3.26 -26.88
C GLY A 398 11.46 -3.29 -26.77
N GLU A 399 12.14 -3.20 -27.91
CA GLU A 399 13.60 -3.33 -28.00
C GLU A 399 14.38 -2.38 -27.08
N ASN A 400 13.88 -1.14 -26.92
CA ASN A 400 14.54 -0.10 -26.13
C ASN A 400 13.96 0.03 -24.70
N ASP A 401 12.89 -0.69 -24.39
CA ASP A 401 12.24 -0.62 -23.09
C ASP A 401 13.11 -1.26 -22.01
N LYS A 402 12.94 -0.78 -20.78
CA LYS A 402 13.68 -1.25 -19.61
C LYS A 402 12.69 -1.56 -18.49
N LEU A 403 12.92 -2.64 -17.77
CA LEU A 403 12.14 -3.03 -16.60
C LEU A 403 13.01 -2.93 -15.35
N PHE A 404 12.48 -2.25 -14.34
CA PHE A 404 12.96 -2.26 -12.97
C PHE A 404 11.91 -2.95 -12.10
N VAL A 405 12.34 -3.99 -11.39
CA VAL A 405 11.55 -4.62 -10.33
C VAL A 405 12.14 -4.16 -9.01
N VAL A 406 11.35 -3.44 -8.22
CA VAL A 406 11.77 -2.88 -6.94
C VAL A 406 10.82 -3.30 -5.82
N SER A 407 11.29 -3.18 -4.59
CA SER A 407 10.41 -3.12 -3.42
C SER A 407 10.89 -2.02 -2.47
N ASP A 408 10.02 -1.66 -1.56
CA ASP A 408 10.16 -0.57 -0.62
C ASP A 408 10.73 -1.03 0.74
N HIS A 409 10.43 -2.26 1.13
CA HIS A 409 11.03 -2.94 2.27
C HIS A 409 10.91 -4.46 2.10
N GLY A 410 11.56 -5.20 3.01
CA GLY A 410 11.20 -6.57 3.32
C GLY A 410 10.23 -6.65 4.50
N MET A 411 10.28 -7.72 5.30
CA MET A 411 9.28 -7.99 6.32
C MET A 411 9.78 -8.90 7.45
N GLU A 412 9.43 -8.59 8.70
CA GLU A 412 9.90 -9.28 9.89
C GLU A 412 8.79 -10.01 10.67
N PRO A 413 9.09 -11.15 11.34
CA PRO A 413 8.13 -11.84 12.22
C PRO A 413 7.83 -11.05 13.50
N MET A 414 6.55 -10.96 13.86
CA MET A 414 6.05 -10.29 15.08
C MET A 414 5.43 -11.29 16.05
N HIS A 415 5.95 -11.33 17.28
CA HIS A 415 5.43 -12.15 18.36
C HIS A 415 4.69 -11.33 19.43
N THR A 416 4.95 -10.02 19.51
CA THR A 416 4.38 -9.13 20.54
C THR A 416 3.94 -7.80 19.93
N GLY A 417 2.74 -7.33 20.32
CA GLY A 417 2.36 -5.93 20.18
C GLY A 417 2.73 -5.10 21.42
N LEU A 418 3.19 -3.88 21.19
CA LEU A 418 3.55 -2.86 22.18
C LEU A 418 2.56 -1.70 22.09
N SER A 419 2.23 -1.14 23.24
CA SER A 419 1.28 -0.05 23.33
C SER A 419 1.94 1.20 23.94
N PRO A 420 2.62 2.05 23.15
CA PRO A 420 3.29 3.24 23.67
C PRO A 420 2.35 4.18 24.44
N ASN A 421 1.10 4.31 23.99
CA ASN A 421 0.11 5.14 24.67
C ASN A 421 -0.32 4.57 26.04
N TYR A 422 -0.28 3.25 26.23
CA TYR A 422 -0.43 2.65 27.56
C TYR A 422 0.73 3.04 28.48
N GLU A 423 1.98 3.00 28.00
CA GLU A 423 3.15 3.38 28.81
C GLU A 423 3.12 4.87 29.19
N LEU A 424 2.72 5.75 28.27
CA LEU A 424 2.50 7.16 28.56
C LEU A 424 1.39 7.37 29.61
N LYS A 425 0.30 6.62 29.51
CA LYS A 425 -0.81 6.66 30.48
C LYS A 425 -0.37 6.21 31.86
N LYS A 426 0.33 5.08 31.94
CA LYS A 426 0.86 4.49 33.18
C LYS A 426 1.74 5.46 33.96
N HIS A 427 2.49 6.31 33.25
CA HIS A 427 3.37 7.31 33.84
C HIS A 427 2.74 8.72 33.90
N GLY A 428 1.45 8.87 33.60
CA GLY A 428 0.71 10.14 33.75
C GLY A 428 0.95 11.18 32.67
N LEU A 429 1.62 10.85 31.56
CA LEU A 429 1.78 11.74 30.40
C LEU A 429 0.58 11.71 29.45
N LEU A 430 -0.21 10.64 29.47
CA LEU A 430 -1.50 10.54 28.79
C LEU A 430 -2.60 10.37 29.83
N VAL A 431 -3.64 11.20 29.75
CA VAL A 431 -4.74 11.21 30.72
C VAL A 431 -6.05 10.93 30.01
N LEU A 432 -6.87 10.05 30.58
CA LEU A 432 -8.22 9.77 30.09
C LEU A 432 -9.25 10.49 30.96
N LYS A 433 -10.33 10.93 30.33
CA LYS A 433 -11.57 11.36 30.99
C LYS A 433 -12.32 10.14 31.56
N LYS A 434 -13.35 10.39 32.36
CA LYS A 434 -14.21 9.33 32.93
C LYS A 434 -14.89 8.45 31.86
N ASN A 435 -15.18 8.99 30.67
CA ASN A 435 -15.78 8.27 29.56
C ASN A 435 -14.77 7.47 28.71
N GLY A 436 -13.49 7.45 29.10
CA GLY A 436 -12.43 6.72 28.39
C GLY A 436 -11.77 7.49 27.25
N GLU A 437 -12.27 8.67 26.87
CA GLU A 437 -11.62 9.52 25.87
C GLU A 437 -10.35 10.19 26.41
N ILE A 438 -9.42 10.55 25.52
CA ILE A 438 -8.21 11.30 25.89
C ILE A 438 -8.58 12.72 26.34
N ASP A 439 -8.07 13.12 27.50
CA ASP A 439 -8.18 14.48 28.04
C ASP A 439 -6.99 15.33 27.58
N LEU A 440 -7.17 16.05 26.47
CA LEU A 440 -6.12 16.88 25.85
C LEU A 440 -5.67 18.05 26.74
N ASN A 441 -6.47 18.48 27.71
CA ASN A 441 -6.08 19.56 28.64
C ASN A 441 -5.12 19.08 29.74
N ARG A 442 -4.93 17.76 29.86
CA ARG A 442 -4.07 17.13 30.87
C ARG A 442 -3.03 16.19 30.27
N THR A 443 -3.20 15.80 29.01
CA THR A 443 -2.26 14.96 28.26
C THR A 443 -1.08 15.78 27.77
N LYS A 444 0.12 15.39 28.20
CA LYS A 444 1.40 16.00 27.82
C LYS A 444 2.01 15.39 26.57
N ALA A 445 1.75 14.10 26.30
CA ALA A 445 2.32 13.42 25.15
C ALA A 445 1.38 12.34 24.60
N TYR A 446 1.48 12.08 23.29
CA TYR A 446 0.71 11.07 22.57
C TYR A 446 1.58 10.40 21.52
N ALA A 447 1.46 9.09 21.36
CA ALA A 447 2.19 8.31 20.39
C ALA A 447 1.31 7.94 19.19
N VAL A 448 1.84 8.16 17.99
CA VAL A 448 1.29 7.65 16.73
C VAL A 448 2.18 6.50 16.28
N ALA A 449 1.64 5.28 16.29
CA ALA A 449 2.36 4.07 15.90
C ALA A 449 2.16 3.78 14.41
N SER A 450 3.19 3.23 13.77
CA SER A 450 3.15 2.69 12.42
C SER A 450 4.16 1.55 12.33
N GLY A 451 3.63 0.33 12.36
CA GLY A 451 4.41 -0.88 12.28
C GLY A 451 5.35 -1.07 13.47
N THR A 452 6.65 -1.23 13.22
CA THR A 452 7.67 -1.39 14.28
C THR A 452 8.22 -0.07 14.83
N MET A 453 7.60 1.07 14.48
CA MET A 453 7.98 2.39 14.96
C MET A 453 6.80 3.19 15.52
N ALA A 454 7.10 4.15 16.37
CA ALA A 454 6.13 5.15 16.81
C ALA A 454 6.79 6.52 16.99
N HIS A 455 6.05 7.56 16.65
CA HIS A 455 6.41 8.94 16.92
C HIS A 455 5.62 9.43 18.12
N VAL A 456 6.31 9.86 19.17
CA VAL A 456 5.72 10.49 20.35
C VAL A 456 5.79 12.00 20.18
N TYR A 457 4.62 12.63 20.16
CA TYR A 457 4.44 14.07 20.07
C TYR A 457 4.12 14.65 21.44
N ILE A 458 4.72 15.79 21.76
CA ILE A 458 4.53 16.55 22.99
C ILE A 458 3.49 17.64 22.72
N ASN A 459 2.53 17.79 23.63
CA ASN A 459 1.45 18.77 23.56
C ASN A 459 1.95 20.20 23.84
N LEU A 460 2.85 20.69 23.00
CA LEU A 460 3.63 21.91 23.20
C LEU A 460 2.79 23.17 22.92
N LYS A 461 2.80 24.12 23.85
CA LYS A 461 2.16 25.43 23.73
C LYS A 461 2.69 26.18 22.51
N GLY A 462 1.77 26.61 21.64
CA GLY A 462 2.08 27.37 20.43
C GLY A 462 2.46 26.50 19.23
N SER A 463 2.66 25.19 19.41
CA SER A 463 2.79 24.23 18.31
C SER A 463 1.49 23.43 18.14
N GLU A 464 0.91 22.95 19.24
CA GLU A 464 -0.31 22.15 19.21
C GLU A 464 -1.57 22.94 19.54
N LYS A 465 -2.69 22.56 18.91
CA LYS A 465 -3.98 23.20 19.16
C LYS A 465 -4.46 22.89 20.58
N GLY A 466 -4.33 23.89 21.46
CA GLY A 466 -4.62 23.73 22.88
C GLY A 466 -3.46 23.14 23.69
N GLY A 467 -2.22 23.27 23.20
CA GLY A 467 -1.01 22.81 23.88
C GLY A 467 -0.91 23.26 25.33
N ILE A 468 -0.40 22.37 26.19
CA ILE A 468 -0.30 22.58 27.64
C ILE A 468 1.14 22.61 28.17
N VAL A 469 2.08 21.97 27.47
CA VAL A 469 3.49 21.91 27.86
C VAL A 469 4.17 23.22 27.48
N SER A 470 4.87 23.87 28.41
CA SER A 470 5.60 25.11 28.13
C SER A 470 6.87 24.85 27.33
N LYS A 471 7.42 25.89 26.68
CA LYS A 471 8.73 25.79 26.02
C LYS A 471 9.86 25.48 27.01
N GLN A 472 9.76 25.94 28.26
CA GLN A 472 10.75 25.60 29.30
C GLN A 472 10.67 24.12 29.69
N ASP A 473 9.47 23.54 29.73
CA ASP A 473 9.26 22.15 30.14
C ASP A 473 9.48 21.13 29.01
N TYR A 474 9.51 21.57 27.75
CA TYR A 474 9.62 20.71 26.58
C TYR A 474 10.77 19.70 26.67
N GLY A 475 11.99 20.17 26.98
CA GLY A 475 13.16 19.30 27.11
C GLY A 475 13.05 18.29 28.27
N ASN A 476 12.38 18.68 29.36
CA ASN A 476 12.15 17.80 30.50
C ASN A 476 11.15 16.69 30.14
N VAL A 477 10.04 17.03 29.48
CA VAL A 477 9.05 16.05 29.00
C VAL A 477 9.68 15.10 27.97
N GLN A 478 10.48 15.62 27.04
CA GLN A 478 11.19 14.79 26.06
C GLN A 478 12.13 13.78 26.74
N GLN A 479 12.85 14.22 27.78
CA GLN A 479 13.73 13.35 28.56
C GLN A 479 12.96 12.32 29.40
N GLU A 480 11.82 12.71 29.97
CA GLU A 480 10.91 11.83 30.72
C GLU A 480 10.38 10.70 29.82
N VAL A 481 9.85 11.06 28.64
CA VAL A 481 9.41 10.11 27.61
C VAL A 481 10.56 9.15 27.25
N ALA A 482 11.75 9.68 26.96
CA ALA A 482 12.88 8.84 26.58
C ALA A 482 13.29 7.86 27.69
N LYS A 483 13.24 8.29 28.96
CA LYS A 483 13.54 7.45 30.12
C LYS A 483 12.50 6.34 30.30
N ILE A 484 11.22 6.64 30.14
CA ILE A 484 10.13 5.64 30.22
C ILE A 484 10.42 4.50 29.26
N PHE A 485 10.54 4.81 27.97
CA PHE A 485 10.68 3.78 26.93
C PHE A 485 12.01 3.02 27.01
N SER A 486 13.10 3.67 27.44
CA SER A 486 14.38 2.99 27.70
C SER A 486 14.33 2.02 28.89
N SER A 487 13.38 2.22 29.82
CA SER A 487 13.22 1.42 31.03
C SER A 487 12.27 0.23 30.89
N VAL A 488 11.41 0.21 29.86
CA VAL A 488 10.43 -0.88 29.65
C VAL A 488 11.15 -2.21 29.48
N ARG A 489 10.62 -3.25 30.11
CA ARG A 489 11.10 -4.64 30.02
C ARG A 489 9.90 -5.56 29.80
N ASP A 490 10.02 -6.49 28.85
CA ASP A 490 9.04 -7.55 28.64
C ASP A 490 9.46 -8.79 29.44
N PRO A 491 8.74 -9.13 30.53
CA PRO A 491 9.09 -10.26 31.37
C PRO A 491 8.57 -11.60 30.82
N ARG A 492 7.78 -11.59 29.74
CA ARG A 492 7.08 -12.80 29.26
C ARG A 492 8.05 -13.73 28.54
N ILE A 493 7.91 -15.02 28.81
CA ILE A 493 8.62 -16.10 28.11
C ILE A 493 7.65 -16.74 27.12
N LEU A 494 7.84 -16.48 25.83
CA LEU A 494 6.89 -16.90 24.78
C LEU A 494 7.26 -18.24 24.12
N ALA A 495 8.47 -18.75 24.31
CA ALA A 495 8.91 -20.06 23.83
C ALA A 495 10.01 -20.62 24.74
N SER A 496 10.18 -21.95 24.77
CA SER A 496 11.25 -22.59 25.53
C SER A 496 12.63 -22.30 24.91
N LYS A 497 13.66 -22.23 25.75
CA LYS A 497 15.05 -21.99 25.31
C LYS A 497 15.53 -23.02 24.30
N SER A 498 15.20 -24.30 24.50
CA SER A 498 15.57 -25.37 23.56
C SER A 498 14.94 -25.19 22.19
N LYS A 499 13.66 -24.76 22.14
CA LYS A 499 12.96 -24.50 20.88
C LYS A 499 13.53 -23.29 20.15
N LEU A 500 13.87 -22.23 20.88
CA LEU A 500 14.51 -21.03 20.31
C LEU A 500 15.92 -21.31 19.80
N ALA A 501 16.73 -22.04 20.58
CA ALA A 501 18.07 -22.43 20.17
C ALA A 501 18.04 -23.31 18.92
N GLY A 502 17.14 -24.29 18.88
CA GLY A 502 16.92 -25.13 17.69
C GLY A 502 16.47 -24.33 16.47
N PHE A 503 15.57 -23.36 16.66
CA PHE A 503 15.11 -22.44 15.62
C PHE A 503 16.26 -21.61 15.03
N TYR A 504 17.02 -20.89 15.87
CA TYR A 504 18.12 -20.04 15.39
C TYR A 504 19.25 -20.84 14.73
N LEU A 505 19.57 -22.04 15.23
CA LEU A 505 20.55 -22.93 14.60
C LEU A 505 20.07 -23.44 13.24
N SER A 506 18.80 -23.82 13.13
CA SER A 506 18.18 -24.24 11.86
C SER A 506 18.18 -23.12 10.83
N ASP A 507 17.76 -21.93 11.24
CA ASP A 507 17.69 -20.72 10.40
C ASP A 507 19.08 -20.35 9.87
N TRP A 508 20.09 -20.36 10.74
CA TRP A 508 21.48 -20.12 10.36
C TRP A 508 22.04 -21.17 9.42
N TRP A 509 21.79 -22.45 9.68
CA TRP A 509 22.23 -23.54 8.80
C TRP A 509 21.60 -23.43 7.40
N GLN A 510 20.30 -23.12 7.32
CA GLN A 510 19.60 -22.89 6.05
C GLN A 510 20.21 -21.72 5.28
N GLY A 511 20.48 -20.59 5.97
CA GLY A 511 21.15 -19.44 5.39
C GLY A 511 22.53 -19.76 4.81
N ILE A 512 23.31 -20.63 5.48
CA ILE A 512 24.59 -21.13 4.96
C ILE A 512 24.37 -21.98 3.71
N THR A 513 23.48 -22.98 3.77
CA THR A 513 23.25 -23.90 2.65
C THR A 513 22.70 -23.21 1.40
N ASN A 514 21.93 -22.13 1.58
CA ASN A 514 21.35 -21.36 0.48
C ASN A 514 22.33 -20.30 -0.09
N GLY A 515 23.51 -20.14 0.50
CA GLY A 515 24.51 -19.15 0.04
C GLY A 515 24.14 -17.71 0.39
N HIS A 516 23.30 -17.50 1.41
CA HIS A 516 22.81 -16.20 1.89
C HIS A 516 23.43 -15.77 3.23
N SER A 517 24.25 -16.66 3.83
CA SER A 517 25.05 -16.33 5.00
C SER A 517 26.01 -15.19 4.69
N SER A 518 25.78 -14.05 5.33
CA SER A 518 26.72 -12.95 5.42
C SER A 518 27.26 -12.85 6.84
N TRP A 519 28.29 -12.04 7.04
CA TRP A 519 28.80 -11.78 8.38
C TRP A 519 27.75 -11.03 9.24
N SER A 520 26.86 -10.21 8.67
CA SER A 520 25.80 -9.60 9.48
C SER A 520 24.79 -10.64 10.00
N THR A 521 24.32 -11.53 9.14
CA THR A 521 23.36 -12.59 9.53
C THR A 521 23.94 -13.56 10.55
N THR A 522 25.22 -13.94 10.40
CA THR A 522 25.90 -14.81 11.40
C THR A 522 26.03 -14.12 12.76
N LYS A 523 26.31 -12.80 12.78
CA LYS A 523 26.36 -12.03 14.02
C LYS A 523 24.99 -11.92 14.70
N GLU A 524 23.93 -11.73 13.92
CA GLU A 524 22.54 -11.70 14.41
C GLU A 524 22.13 -13.02 15.06
N THR A 525 22.46 -14.16 14.45
CA THR A 525 22.21 -15.49 15.04
C THR A 525 22.96 -15.67 16.36
N ILE A 526 24.26 -15.35 16.39
CA ILE A 526 25.08 -15.50 17.61
C ILE A 526 24.53 -14.62 18.74
N SER A 527 24.13 -13.38 18.44
CA SER A 527 23.48 -12.50 19.41
C SER A 527 22.17 -13.11 19.92
N SER A 528 21.33 -13.63 19.02
CA SER A 528 20.03 -14.21 19.38
C SER A 528 20.17 -15.47 20.24
N LEU A 529 21.17 -16.32 19.95
CA LEU A 529 21.51 -17.49 20.77
C LEU A 529 22.02 -17.07 22.15
N TYR A 530 22.90 -16.06 22.20
CA TYR A 530 23.41 -15.51 23.46
C TYR A 530 22.28 -14.93 24.33
N ASP A 531 21.37 -14.16 23.73
CA ASP A 531 20.21 -13.59 24.41
C ASP A 531 19.22 -14.67 24.89
N THR A 532 19.09 -15.77 24.15
CA THR A 532 18.29 -16.94 24.57
C THR A 532 18.87 -17.61 25.83
N VAL A 533 20.20 -17.60 25.99
CA VAL A 533 20.89 -18.19 27.15
C VAL A 533 20.79 -17.27 28.37
N LYS A 534 20.89 -15.95 28.18
CA LYS A 534 20.72 -14.96 29.25
C LYS A 534 19.30 -14.98 29.84
N ASN A 535 19.20 -14.69 31.13
CA ASN A 535 17.93 -14.59 31.88
C ASN A 535 17.44 -13.14 32.03
N ASP A 536 17.92 -12.21 31.21
CA ASP A 536 17.52 -10.81 31.28
C ASP A 536 16.17 -10.59 30.57
N PRO A 537 15.20 -9.90 31.18
CA PRO A 537 13.97 -9.50 30.50
C PRO A 537 14.26 -8.75 29.20
N ALA A 538 13.53 -9.08 28.14
CA ALA A 538 13.75 -8.50 26.82
C ALA A 538 13.53 -6.98 26.84
N ARG A 539 14.31 -6.24 26.03
CA ARG A 539 14.16 -4.80 25.84
C ARG A 539 13.34 -4.56 24.57
N PRO A 540 12.04 -4.24 24.68
CA PRO A 540 11.15 -4.15 23.52
C PRO A 540 11.40 -2.93 22.64
N TYR A 541 11.99 -1.85 23.19
CA TYR A 541 12.40 -0.67 22.43
C TYR A 541 13.93 -0.72 22.27
N GLU A 542 14.42 -1.02 21.07
CA GLU A 542 15.85 -1.10 20.80
C GLU A 542 16.51 0.28 20.68
N SER A 543 15.74 1.27 20.23
CA SER A 543 16.18 2.64 20.08
C SER A 543 15.08 3.62 20.48
N VAL A 544 15.50 4.63 21.24
CA VAL A 544 14.67 5.75 21.68
C VAL A 544 15.41 7.01 21.29
N ILE A 545 14.93 7.68 20.26
CA ILE A 545 15.64 8.74 19.55
C ILE A 545 14.93 10.05 19.82
N LYS A 546 15.57 10.94 20.58
CA LYS A 546 15.06 12.30 20.79
C LYS A 546 15.31 13.15 19.53
N ALA A 547 14.34 13.96 19.16
CA ALA A 547 14.52 14.99 18.15
C ALA A 547 15.70 15.91 18.51
N GLN A 548 16.44 16.38 17.51
CA GLN A 548 17.61 17.28 17.64
C GLN A 548 18.80 16.69 18.42
N SER A 549 18.91 15.36 18.49
CA SER A 549 20.09 14.69 19.07
C SER A 549 21.14 14.39 17.99
N LYS A 550 22.40 14.11 18.36
CA LYS A 550 23.43 13.70 17.39
C LYS A 550 23.06 12.43 16.59
N LYS A 551 22.06 11.66 17.04
CA LYS A 551 21.53 10.47 16.37
C LYS A 551 20.30 10.77 15.48
N SER A 552 19.86 12.03 15.37
CA SER A 552 18.60 12.40 14.73
C SER A 552 18.72 12.89 13.28
N GLU A 553 19.72 12.43 12.51
CA GLU A 553 19.90 12.80 11.08
C GLU A 553 18.67 12.55 10.17
N TRP A 554 17.59 11.96 10.70
CA TRP A 554 16.35 11.64 9.98
C TRP A 554 15.10 12.33 10.56
N PHE A 555 15.19 12.96 11.73
CA PHE A 555 14.02 13.33 12.56
C PHE A 555 13.89 14.84 12.84
N HIS A 556 14.40 15.71 11.96
CA HIS A 556 14.18 17.16 12.11
C HIS A 556 12.95 17.69 11.37
N HIS A 557 12.27 16.85 10.59
CA HIS A 557 11.05 17.24 9.88
C HIS A 557 9.91 17.57 10.87
N PRO A 558 9.05 18.57 10.60
CA PRO A 558 7.88 18.87 11.44
C PRO A 558 6.90 17.72 11.66
N HIS A 559 6.86 16.74 10.74
CA HIS A 559 6.05 15.52 10.87
C HIS A 559 6.71 14.46 11.77
N ALA A 560 8.00 14.59 12.11
CA ALA A 560 8.66 13.67 13.02
C ALA A 560 8.30 14.01 14.46
N GLY A 561 7.97 12.99 15.25
CA GLY A 561 7.71 13.16 16.68
C GLY A 561 8.92 13.64 17.47
N ASP A 562 8.66 14.30 18.60
CA ASP A 562 9.68 14.82 19.51
C ASP A 562 10.55 13.71 20.13
N VAL A 563 9.99 12.50 20.23
CA VAL A 563 10.74 11.26 20.50
C VAL A 563 10.26 10.17 19.54
N THR A 564 11.19 9.53 18.84
CA THR A 564 10.91 8.38 17.98
C THR A 564 11.30 7.08 18.69
N LEU A 565 10.39 6.11 18.66
CA LEU A 565 10.55 4.80 19.24
C LEU A 565 10.74 3.76 18.14
N VAL A 566 11.67 2.85 18.35
CA VAL A 566 11.99 1.77 17.41
C VAL A 566 11.92 0.47 18.17
N ALA A 567 11.08 -0.44 17.69
CA ALA A 567 10.88 -1.73 18.32
C ALA A 567 12.06 -2.66 18.04
N ALA A 568 12.45 -3.43 19.04
CA ALA A 568 13.34 -4.56 18.85
C ALA A 568 12.69 -5.60 17.92
N ARG A 569 13.50 -6.43 17.27
CA ARG A 569 13.03 -7.52 16.40
C ARG A 569 12.02 -8.41 17.15
N GLY A 570 10.90 -8.74 16.50
CA GLY A 570 9.81 -9.50 17.11
C GLY A 570 8.69 -8.67 17.74
N TYR A 571 8.87 -7.36 17.84
CA TYR A 571 7.90 -6.44 18.43
C TYR A 571 7.35 -5.47 17.37
N MET A 572 6.04 -5.22 17.42
CA MET A 572 5.37 -4.14 16.69
C MET A 572 4.68 -3.17 17.66
N MET A 573 4.36 -1.97 17.22
CA MET A 573 3.65 -0.97 18.02
C MET A 573 2.27 -0.70 17.45
N ASP A 574 1.29 -0.49 18.34
CA ASP A 574 -0.05 -0.08 17.96
C ASP A 574 -0.59 1.04 18.86
N SER A 575 -1.86 1.40 18.65
CA SER A 575 -2.55 2.46 19.37
C SER A 575 -3.32 1.99 20.62
N ASP A 576 -3.15 0.75 21.07
CA ASP A 576 -3.83 0.25 22.28
C ASP A 576 -3.39 1.06 23.52
N ILE A 577 -4.28 1.14 24.51
CA ILE A 577 -4.16 1.85 25.78
C ILE A 577 -4.61 0.99 26.97
N SER A 578 -4.78 -0.32 26.76
CA SER A 578 -5.28 -1.29 27.73
C SER A 578 -4.17 -2.03 28.47
N SER A 579 -3.06 -2.34 27.81
CA SER A 579 -1.94 -3.09 28.38
C SER A 579 -0.60 -2.72 27.73
N SER A 580 0.53 -2.96 28.39
CA SER A 580 1.87 -2.69 27.82
C SER A 580 2.21 -3.61 26.65
N PHE A 581 1.75 -4.86 26.76
CA PHE A 581 2.09 -5.95 25.86
C PHE A 581 0.87 -6.81 25.61
N HIS A 582 0.62 -7.12 24.34
CA HIS A 582 -0.51 -7.96 23.93
C HIS A 582 -0.13 -8.82 22.72
N ALA A 583 -1.07 -9.65 22.27
CA ALA A 583 -0.90 -10.37 21.00
C ALA A 583 -0.88 -9.35 19.86
N PRO A 584 0.09 -9.40 18.94
CA PRO A 584 0.19 -8.45 17.85
C PRO A 584 -1.05 -8.53 16.93
N SER A 585 -1.45 -7.40 16.36
CA SER A 585 -2.56 -7.32 15.39
C SER A 585 -2.25 -8.04 14.08
N GLU A 586 -0.96 -8.13 13.75
CA GLU A 586 -0.41 -8.76 12.55
C GLU A 586 0.72 -9.72 12.92
N LEU A 587 0.91 -10.78 12.13
CA LEU A 587 1.94 -11.76 12.43
C LEU A 587 3.31 -11.33 11.92
N ARG A 588 3.35 -10.36 11.01
CA ARG A 588 4.57 -9.70 10.55
C ARG A 588 4.39 -8.22 10.44
N ASN A 589 5.51 -7.52 10.44
CA ASN A 589 5.53 -6.08 10.23
C ASN A 589 6.93 -5.61 9.78
N HIS A 590 7.02 -4.33 9.43
CA HIS A 590 8.20 -3.66 8.91
C HIS A 590 8.30 -2.25 9.53
N GLY A 591 9.16 -1.39 8.98
CA GLY A 591 9.34 -0.02 9.45
C GLY A 591 10.61 0.25 10.25
N GLY A 592 11.19 -0.80 10.84
CA GLY A 592 12.28 -0.69 11.79
C GLY A 592 13.63 -0.49 11.12
N ASN A 593 14.69 -0.93 11.81
CA ASN A 593 16.06 -0.76 11.36
C ASN A 593 16.33 -1.41 9.99
N PRO A 594 16.58 -0.64 8.91
CA PRO A 594 16.79 -1.15 7.56
C PRO A 594 18.09 -1.95 7.38
N GLU A 595 18.96 -1.99 8.40
CA GLU A 595 20.13 -2.86 8.44
C GLU A 595 19.78 -4.35 8.61
N ARG A 596 18.58 -4.65 9.09
CA ARG A 596 18.15 -6.04 9.33
C ARG A 596 17.92 -6.74 8.00
N SER A 597 18.47 -7.94 7.88
CA SER A 597 18.42 -8.75 6.66
C SER A 597 17.01 -9.03 6.14
N ASP A 598 16.05 -9.24 7.05
CA ASP A 598 14.63 -9.45 6.71
C ASP A 598 13.94 -8.24 6.07
N LEU A 599 14.43 -7.03 6.34
CA LEU A 599 13.89 -5.78 5.80
C LEU A 599 14.53 -5.38 4.47
N ARG A 600 15.39 -6.24 3.92
CA ARG A 600 16.12 -5.98 2.67
C ARG A 600 15.15 -5.99 1.47
N PRO A 601 15.02 -4.86 0.74
CA PRO A 601 14.19 -4.80 -0.46
C PRO A 601 14.86 -5.43 -1.68
N VAL A 602 14.16 -5.42 -2.81
CA VAL A 602 14.58 -5.91 -4.11
C VAL A 602 14.94 -4.74 -5.02
N LEU A 603 16.01 -4.90 -5.81
CA LEU A 603 16.27 -4.12 -7.01
C LEU A 603 16.84 -5.04 -8.08
N LEU A 604 16.03 -5.30 -9.09
CA LEU A 604 16.41 -6.00 -10.31
C LEU A 604 16.13 -5.11 -11.52
N ALA A 605 16.93 -5.23 -12.57
CA ALA A 605 16.62 -4.56 -13.84
C ALA A 605 16.91 -5.44 -15.06
N TYR A 606 16.17 -5.21 -16.15
CA TYR A 606 16.28 -5.96 -17.40
C TYR A 606 16.02 -5.07 -18.62
N GLY A 607 16.74 -5.30 -19.71
CA GLY A 607 16.60 -4.56 -20.97
C GLY A 607 17.87 -4.65 -21.83
N LYS A 608 17.80 -4.24 -23.09
CA LYS A 608 18.92 -4.32 -24.06
C LYS A 608 20.21 -3.67 -23.56
N ASP A 609 20.08 -2.50 -22.91
CA ASP A 609 21.22 -1.72 -22.40
C ASP A 609 21.44 -1.89 -20.88
N ILE A 610 20.75 -2.84 -20.25
CA ILE A 610 20.96 -3.12 -18.83
C ILE A 610 22.10 -4.16 -18.72
N PRO A 611 23.21 -3.85 -18.03
CA PRO A 611 24.30 -4.79 -17.88
C PRO A 611 23.86 -6.06 -17.15
N HIS A 612 24.26 -7.22 -17.67
CA HIS A 612 24.07 -8.48 -16.95
C HIS A 612 25.11 -8.58 -15.83
N LYS A 613 24.74 -8.11 -14.63
CA LYS A 613 25.67 -7.97 -13.51
C LYS A 613 24.99 -8.21 -12.18
N LYS A 614 25.69 -8.93 -11.31
CA LYS A 614 25.35 -9.06 -9.89
C LYS A 614 26.19 -8.06 -9.09
N VAL A 615 25.53 -7.21 -8.32
CA VAL A 615 26.19 -6.18 -7.52
C VAL A 615 26.05 -6.51 -6.05
N SER A 616 27.19 -6.75 -5.40
CA SER A 616 27.26 -7.06 -3.96
C SER A 616 27.70 -5.87 -3.11
N ARG A 617 28.12 -4.74 -3.73
CA ARG A 617 28.31 -3.51 -2.97
C ARG A 617 26.94 -3.01 -2.51
N ARG A 618 26.92 -2.36 -1.36
CA ARG A 618 25.70 -1.82 -0.80
C ARG A 618 25.12 -0.69 -1.65
N LEU A 619 23.83 -0.79 -1.95
CA LEU A 619 22.99 0.22 -2.58
C LEU A 619 21.90 0.70 -1.61
N SER A 620 21.25 1.81 -1.92
CA SER A 620 20.06 2.26 -1.20
C SER A 620 18.90 2.56 -2.15
N LEU A 621 17.66 2.47 -1.66
CA LEU A 621 16.48 2.86 -2.44
C LEU A 621 16.54 4.31 -2.96
N ILE A 622 17.20 5.22 -2.23
CA ILE A 622 17.39 6.60 -2.70
C ILE A 622 18.26 6.70 -3.95
N ASP A 623 19.05 5.67 -4.28
CA ASP A 623 19.90 5.64 -5.47
C ASP A 623 19.10 5.37 -6.77
N ILE A 624 17.83 4.97 -6.66
CA ILE A 624 16.98 4.63 -7.81
C ILE A 624 16.62 5.88 -8.62
N ALA A 625 16.05 6.93 -8.00
CA ALA A 625 15.67 8.14 -8.72
C ALA A 625 16.83 8.84 -9.47
N PRO A 626 18.03 9.09 -8.88
CA PRO A 626 19.16 9.68 -9.63
C PRO A 626 19.59 8.82 -10.81
N THR A 627 19.50 7.49 -10.69
CA THR A 627 19.76 6.57 -11.81
C THR A 627 18.73 6.75 -12.93
N LEU A 628 17.44 6.84 -12.57
CA LEU A 628 16.37 7.07 -13.55
C LEU A 628 16.43 8.47 -14.18
N TYR A 629 16.79 9.51 -13.42
CA TYR A 629 17.07 10.86 -13.94
C TYR A 629 18.13 10.81 -15.03
N ARG A 630 19.25 10.13 -14.75
CA ARG A 630 20.33 9.94 -15.72
C ARG A 630 19.86 9.21 -16.98
N MET A 631 19.12 8.11 -16.84
CA MET A 631 18.60 7.33 -17.97
C MET A 631 17.61 8.11 -18.84
N MET A 632 16.79 8.97 -18.23
CA MET A 632 15.87 9.84 -18.96
C MET A 632 16.54 11.08 -19.54
N ASN A 633 17.82 11.34 -19.25
CA ASN A 633 18.50 12.59 -19.57
C ASN A 633 17.79 13.82 -18.96
N VAL A 634 17.41 13.69 -17.68
CA VAL A 634 16.82 14.75 -16.86
C VAL A 634 17.83 15.10 -15.76
N PRO A 635 18.19 16.37 -15.55
CA PRO A 635 19.07 16.75 -14.46
C PRO A 635 18.46 16.39 -13.09
N ALA A 636 19.23 15.70 -12.25
CA ALA A 636 18.80 15.41 -10.88
C ALA A 636 18.68 16.73 -10.09
N PRO A 637 17.55 16.99 -9.41
CA PRO A 637 17.38 18.16 -8.56
C PRO A 637 18.38 18.22 -7.38
N PHE A 638 18.66 19.41 -6.87
CA PHE A 638 19.62 19.62 -5.77
C PHE A 638 19.23 18.93 -4.44
N PHE A 639 17.95 18.61 -4.24
CA PHE A 639 17.47 17.96 -3.02
C PHE A 639 17.75 16.46 -2.99
N VAL A 640 18.09 15.84 -4.13
CA VAL A 640 18.37 14.40 -4.24
C VAL A 640 19.56 14.03 -3.37
N ASP A 641 19.37 13.07 -2.46
CA ASP A 641 20.40 12.56 -1.54
C ASP A 641 21.15 11.36 -2.10
N GLY A 642 20.44 10.53 -2.88
CA GLY A 642 20.99 9.32 -3.47
C GLY A 642 22.02 9.58 -4.55
N LYS A 643 22.75 8.53 -4.91
CA LYS A 643 23.77 8.57 -5.95
C LYS A 643 23.36 7.66 -7.10
N GLU A 644 23.73 8.05 -8.30
CA GLU A 644 23.57 7.21 -9.48
C GLU A 644 24.25 5.85 -9.28
N ILE A 645 23.53 4.77 -9.62
CA ILE A 645 24.06 3.42 -9.68
C ILE A 645 24.80 3.29 -11.01
N LYS A 646 26.10 3.61 -10.98
CA LYS A 646 26.97 3.62 -12.18
C LYS A 646 26.97 2.29 -12.95
N GLU A 647 26.70 1.18 -12.27
CA GLU A 647 26.61 -0.15 -12.90
C GLU A 647 25.33 -0.40 -13.70
N LEU A 648 24.32 0.47 -13.56
CA LEU A 648 23.07 0.41 -14.33
C LEU A 648 23.08 1.35 -15.53
N VAL A 649 23.97 2.33 -15.55
CA VAL A 649 24.06 3.34 -16.61
C VAL A 649 25.19 2.95 -17.58
N PRO A 650 24.91 2.91 -18.90
CA PRO A 650 25.92 2.62 -19.92
C PRO A 650 27.11 3.60 -19.96
#